data_AF-A0AB32V5G6-F1
#
_entry.id   AF-A0AB32V5G6-F1
#
_cell.length_a   1.000
_cell.length_b   1.000
_cell.length_c   1.000
_cell.angle_alpha   90.00
_cell.angle_beta   90.00
_cell.angle_gamma   90.00
#
_symmetry.space_group_name_H-M   'P 1'
#
loop_
_entity.id
_entity.type
_entity.pdbx_description
1 polymer ?
#
loop_
_entity_poly.entity_id
_entity_poly.type
_entity_poly.pdbx_seq_one_letter_code
_entity_poly.pdbx_strand_id
1 'polypeptide(L)'
;MTMMTTPPLDQEDEEMLVPHSDIVEGPQPMEVAQVEPASTVENQQVEDPPSMKFTWTIENFSRLNTKKHYSDIFVVGGYKWRILIFPKGNNVDHLSMYLDVADSSTLPYGWSRYAQFSLAVVNQIHHKYSIRKDTQHQFNARESDWGFTSFMPLSDLYDPSRGYLVNDTVVVEAEVAVRKILDYWSYDSKKETGYVGLKNQGATCYMNSLLQTLYHIPYFRKAVYHMPTTENDMPIGSIPLALQSLFYKLQYNDTSVATKELTKSFGWDTYDSFMQHDVQELNRVLCEKLEDKMKGTVVEGTIQQLFEGHHMNYIECINVDYKSTRKESFYDLQLDVKGCRDVYASFDKYVEVERLEGDNKYHAEEHGLQDAKKGVLFIDFPPVLQLQLKRFEYDFMRDTMVKINDRYEFPLQLDLDRENGKYLSPEADRSVRNLYTLHSVLVHSGGVHGGHYYAFIRPTLSDQWYKFDDERVTKEDMKRALEEQYGGEEELPQTNPGFNNTPFKFTKYSNAYMLVYIRESDKDKIICNVDEKDIAEHLRIRLKKEQEEKEDKRRYKAEAHLYTIIKVARDEDLAEQIGRDIYFDLVDHDKVRSFRIQKQIPFHVFKEEVAKEFGIPVQYQRFWIWAKRQNHTYRPNRPLTSQEEAQSVGQLREVSNKAHNAELKLFLEVEHGQDLRTIPPPDKTREDILLFFKLYDPEKGELRYVGRLLVKLSGKPIEYIAKLNQMAGFAPDEEIELYEEIKFEPCVMCEHLDKRCSFRLSQIEDGDIICFQKSPPIESEEACRYPDVPSFLEYVHNRQIVRFRSLERPKEDDFCLELSKIHTYDDVVERVARKIGLDDPSKIRLTSHNCYSQQPKPQPIKYRGVEHLSEMLVHYNQTSDILYYEVLDIPLPELQGLKNLKVAFHHATKDEVVIHNIRLPKQSTVGNVIDELKTKVELSHPNAELRLLEVFYHKIYKIFPPSEKIENINDQYWTLRAEEIPEEEKNLGPHDRLIHVYHFTKETSQNQMQVQNFGEPFFLVIHEGETLAEVKVRIQKKLQVHDEEFTKWKFAFLSLGRPEYLQDSDIVFNRFQRRDVYGAWEQYLGLEHPDNTPKRAYVNQNRHTFEKPVKIYN
;
A
#
# COMPACT_ATOMS: atom_id res chain seq x y z
N MET A 1 28.22 -9.11 -9.55
CA MET A 1 27.16 -9.91 -10.18
C MET A 1 26.00 -9.97 -9.20
N THR A 2 25.03 -9.09 -9.42
CA THR A 2 23.80 -8.99 -8.63
C THR A 2 22.75 -8.57 -9.65
N MET A 3 21.82 -9.48 -9.95
CA MET A 3 20.74 -9.25 -10.91
C MET A 3 19.79 -8.20 -10.35
N MET A 4 19.68 -7.06 -11.02
CA MET A 4 18.66 -6.05 -10.75
C MET A 4 17.33 -6.53 -11.34
N THR A 5 16.36 -6.79 -10.48
CA THR A 5 14.95 -6.98 -10.82
C THR A 5 14.29 -5.62 -11.09
N THR A 6 13.70 -5.47 -12.27
CA THR A 6 12.84 -4.34 -12.66
C THR A 6 11.53 -4.29 -11.84
N PRO A 7 11.04 -3.11 -11.45
CA PRO A 7 9.74 -2.96 -10.78
C PRO A 7 8.56 -3.05 -11.78
N PRO A 8 7.34 -3.39 -11.33
CA PRO A 8 6.15 -3.45 -12.20
C PRO A 8 5.67 -2.03 -12.57
N LEU A 9 5.38 -1.83 -13.85
CA LEU A 9 4.72 -0.64 -14.40
C LEU A 9 3.22 -0.67 -14.08
N ASP A 10 2.66 0.50 -13.75
CA ASP A 10 1.22 0.73 -13.56
C ASP A 10 0.42 0.19 -14.76
N GLN A 11 -0.36 -0.87 -14.53
CA GLN A 11 -1.36 -1.37 -15.46
C GLN A 11 -2.65 -0.58 -15.23
N GLU A 12 -3.04 0.25 -16.20
CA GLU A 12 -4.46 0.59 -16.34
C GLU A 12 -5.22 -0.70 -16.70
N ASP A 13 -6.31 -0.96 -15.98
CA ASP A 13 -7.17 -2.15 -16.09
C ASP A 13 -7.62 -2.42 -17.55
N GLU A 14 -6.90 -3.27 -18.28
CA GLU A 14 -7.45 -4.00 -19.42
C GLU A 14 -8.27 -5.19 -18.89
N GLU A 15 -9.61 -5.12 -19.00
CA GLU A 15 -10.49 -6.29 -18.85
C GLU A 15 -10.02 -7.38 -19.84
N MET A 16 -9.40 -8.45 -19.32
CA MET A 16 -9.08 -9.65 -20.10
C MET A 16 -10.37 -10.35 -20.53
N LEU A 17 -10.75 -10.21 -21.81
CA LEU A 17 -11.78 -11.03 -22.44
C LEU A 17 -11.17 -12.38 -22.86
N VAL A 18 -11.71 -13.48 -22.31
CA VAL A 18 -11.35 -14.85 -22.69
C VAL A 18 -12.14 -15.26 -23.96
N PRO A 19 -11.56 -16.08 -24.87
CA PRO A 19 -12.17 -16.44 -26.15
C PRO A 19 -13.38 -17.36 -25.97
N HIS A 20 -14.44 -17.10 -26.72
CA HIS A 20 -15.55 -18.04 -26.86
C HIS A 20 -15.09 -19.27 -27.65
N SER A 21 -15.19 -20.45 -27.03
CA SER A 21 -15.12 -21.75 -27.72
C SER A 21 -16.45 -22.04 -28.42
N ASP A 22 -16.37 -22.47 -29.67
CA ASP A 22 -17.46 -22.76 -30.60
C ASP A 22 -18.62 -23.58 -30.01
N ILE A 23 -19.84 -23.05 -30.12
CA ILE A 23 -21.08 -23.84 -30.05
C ILE A 23 -21.86 -23.58 -31.35
N VAL A 24 -22.21 -24.69 -31.99
CA VAL A 24 -22.84 -24.85 -33.30
C VAL A 24 -24.23 -24.20 -33.38
N GLU A 25 -24.52 -23.60 -34.54
CA GLU A 25 -25.77 -22.91 -34.93
C GLU A 25 -27.05 -23.76 -34.85
N GLY A 26 -28.17 -23.07 -34.57
CA GLY A 26 -29.53 -23.47 -34.97
C GLY A 26 -30.63 -22.60 -34.35
N PRO A 27 -31.47 -21.87 -35.12
CA PRO A 27 -32.50 -20.99 -34.57
C PRO A 27 -33.87 -21.68 -34.50
N GLN A 28 -34.59 -21.56 -33.37
CA GLN A 28 -36.04 -21.73 -33.34
C GLN A 28 -36.73 -20.71 -32.42
N PRO A 29 -37.95 -20.25 -32.75
CA PRO A 29 -38.56 -19.04 -32.19
C PRO A 29 -39.20 -19.29 -30.82
N MET A 30 -39.12 -18.28 -29.94
CA MET A 30 -39.90 -18.18 -28.70
C MET A 30 -41.41 -18.14 -29.00
N GLU A 31 -42.14 -19.16 -28.55
CA GLU A 31 -43.56 -19.04 -28.25
C GLU A 31 -43.74 -18.56 -26.80
N VAL A 32 -44.65 -17.61 -26.64
CA VAL A 32 -45.05 -16.97 -25.40
C VAL A 32 -45.90 -17.94 -24.58
N ALA A 33 -45.53 -18.20 -23.32
CA ALA A 33 -46.41 -18.87 -22.37
C ALA A 33 -46.42 -18.17 -21.01
N GLN A 34 -47.63 -18.11 -20.46
CA GLN A 34 -48.15 -17.22 -19.43
C GLN A 34 -47.75 -17.61 -17.99
N VAL A 35 -47.86 -16.61 -17.11
CA VAL A 35 -47.72 -16.68 -15.65
C VAL A 35 -48.97 -17.31 -15.02
N GLU A 36 -48.81 -18.27 -14.10
CA GLU A 36 -49.69 -18.52 -12.94
C GLU A 36 -49.05 -19.53 -11.93
N PRO A 37 -49.54 -19.70 -10.67
CA PRO A 37 -48.81 -19.31 -9.47
C PRO A 37 -48.38 -20.44 -8.51
N ALA A 38 -47.54 -20.04 -7.53
CA ALA A 38 -46.97 -20.71 -6.36
C ALA A 38 -47.49 -22.10 -5.93
N SER A 39 -46.54 -23.04 -5.73
CA SER A 39 -46.67 -24.13 -4.74
C SER A 39 -45.31 -24.62 -4.21
N THR A 40 -45.21 -24.65 -2.88
CA THR A 40 -44.42 -25.55 -2.02
C THR A 40 -42.98 -25.89 -2.43
N VAL A 41 -42.00 -25.22 -1.81
CA VAL A 41 -40.60 -25.65 -1.80
C VAL A 41 -40.46 -26.82 -0.82
N GLU A 42 -40.41 -28.04 -1.34
CA GLU A 42 -39.89 -29.20 -0.62
C GLU A 42 -38.38 -29.05 -0.40
N ASN A 43 -37.92 -29.46 0.79
CA ASN A 43 -36.51 -29.53 1.18
C ASN A 43 -35.63 -30.17 0.10
N GLN A 44 -34.78 -29.38 -0.57
CA GLN A 44 -33.63 -29.94 -1.29
C GLN A 44 -32.53 -30.28 -0.29
N GLN A 45 -32.19 -31.57 -0.22
CA GLN A 45 -31.04 -32.09 0.50
C GLN A 45 -29.74 -31.47 -0.05
N VAL A 46 -28.82 -31.13 0.86
CA VAL A 46 -27.46 -30.69 0.55
C VAL A 46 -26.74 -31.80 -0.23
N GLU A 47 -26.24 -31.53 -1.44
CA GLU A 47 -25.38 -32.48 -2.17
C GLU A 47 -24.05 -32.68 -1.42
N ASP A 48 -23.75 -33.92 -1.04
CA ASP A 48 -22.46 -34.29 -0.46
C ASP A 48 -21.31 -34.04 -1.46
N PRO A 49 -20.12 -33.62 -0.99
CA PRO A 49 -18.97 -33.39 -1.88
C PRO A 49 -18.60 -34.69 -2.62
N PRO A 50 -18.25 -34.62 -3.92
CA PRO A 50 -17.89 -35.81 -4.70
C PRO A 50 -16.68 -36.49 -4.06
N SER A 51 -16.91 -37.69 -3.54
CA SER A 51 -15.91 -38.53 -2.88
C SER A 51 -15.81 -39.89 -3.58
N MET A 52 -14.60 -40.45 -3.60
CA MET A 52 -14.36 -41.77 -4.17
C MET A 52 -13.28 -42.50 -3.38
N LYS A 53 -13.47 -43.81 -3.23
CA LYS A 53 -12.48 -44.74 -2.72
C LYS A 53 -11.80 -45.47 -3.88
N PHE A 54 -10.48 -45.38 -3.95
CA PHE A 54 -9.63 -46.05 -4.91
C PHE A 54 -8.75 -47.09 -4.19
N THR A 55 -8.66 -48.30 -4.73
CA THR A 55 -7.84 -49.39 -4.16
C THR A 55 -6.81 -49.82 -5.19
N TRP A 56 -5.55 -49.92 -4.77
CA TRP A 56 -4.41 -50.30 -5.60
C TRP A 56 -3.69 -51.51 -5.02
N THR A 57 -3.64 -52.59 -5.79
CA THR A 57 -2.94 -53.82 -5.45
C THR A 57 -1.57 -53.85 -6.13
N ILE A 58 -0.51 -53.99 -5.34
CA ILE A 58 0.87 -53.94 -5.79
C ILE A 58 1.49 -55.33 -5.63
N GLU A 59 1.64 -56.05 -6.75
CA GLU A 59 2.25 -57.38 -6.78
C GLU A 59 3.78 -57.32 -6.85
N ASN A 60 4.45 -58.39 -6.42
CA ASN A 60 5.91 -58.49 -6.39
C ASN A 60 6.59 -57.34 -5.61
N PHE A 61 5.97 -56.88 -4.52
CA PHE A 61 6.35 -55.67 -3.81
C PHE A 61 7.80 -55.71 -3.30
N SER A 62 8.27 -56.86 -2.84
CA SER A 62 9.64 -57.06 -2.36
C SER A 62 10.70 -56.87 -3.46
N ARG A 63 10.31 -56.97 -4.73
CA ARG A 63 11.21 -56.81 -5.89
C ARG A 63 11.24 -55.39 -6.45
N LEU A 64 10.41 -54.47 -5.93
CA LEU A 64 10.39 -53.07 -6.38
C LEU A 64 11.67 -52.34 -5.96
N ASN A 65 12.55 -52.09 -6.94
CA ASN A 65 13.81 -51.37 -6.76
C ASN A 65 13.73 -49.89 -7.18
N THR A 66 12.55 -49.39 -7.57
CA THR A 66 12.38 -47.99 -8.00
C THR A 66 12.28 -47.05 -6.79
N LYS A 67 12.82 -45.84 -6.93
CA LYS A 67 12.75 -44.80 -5.90
C LYS A 67 11.31 -44.30 -5.71
N LYS A 68 10.57 -44.13 -6.81
CA LYS A 68 9.16 -43.72 -6.83
C LYS A 68 8.35 -44.77 -7.61
N HIS A 69 7.13 -45.03 -7.18
CA HIS A 69 6.18 -45.89 -7.88
C HIS A 69 4.79 -45.24 -7.85
N TYR A 70 4.09 -45.25 -8.97
CA TYR A 70 2.82 -44.55 -9.16
C TYR A 70 1.70 -45.55 -9.45
N SER A 71 0.50 -45.30 -8.93
CA SER A 71 -0.71 -46.03 -9.31
C SER A 71 -1.23 -45.57 -10.68
N ASP A 72 -2.25 -46.29 -11.17
CA ASP A 72 -3.12 -45.79 -12.23
C ASP A 72 -3.82 -44.49 -11.82
N ILE A 73 -4.21 -43.70 -12.83
CA ILE A 73 -4.91 -42.43 -12.66
C ILE A 73 -6.39 -42.70 -12.38
N PHE A 74 -6.93 -42.02 -11.38
CA PHE A 74 -8.35 -42.05 -11.05
C PHE A 74 -8.92 -40.63 -10.95
N VAL A 75 -10.23 -40.47 -11.18
CA VAL A 75 -10.86 -39.15 -11.32
C VAL A 75 -11.85 -38.90 -10.19
N VAL A 76 -11.68 -37.80 -9.47
CA VAL A 76 -12.60 -37.35 -8.40
C VAL A 76 -12.85 -35.86 -8.55
N GLY A 77 -14.11 -35.43 -8.51
CA GLY A 77 -14.48 -34.02 -8.67
C GLY A 77 -14.07 -33.40 -10.01
N GLY A 78 -13.89 -34.21 -11.07
CA GLY A 78 -13.41 -33.77 -12.38
C GLY A 78 -11.89 -33.65 -12.52
N TYR A 79 -11.13 -33.96 -11.47
CA TYR A 79 -9.66 -33.85 -11.46
C TYR A 79 -8.99 -35.22 -11.46
N LYS A 80 -7.81 -35.31 -12.09
CA LYS A 80 -7.00 -36.53 -12.22
C LYS A 80 -6.02 -36.67 -11.06
N TRP A 81 -6.15 -37.75 -10.31
CA TRP A 81 -5.34 -38.08 -9.13
C TRP A 81 -4.62 -39.41 -9.34
N ARG A 82 -3.52 -39.62 -8.62
CA ARG A 82 -2.82 -40.92 -8.50
C ARG A 82 -2.14 -41.05 -7.15
N ILE A 83 -1.89 -42.28 -6.70
CA ILE A 83 -1.09 -42.56 -5.49
C ILE A 83 0.39 -42.62 -5.90
N LEU A 84 1.25 -41.94 -5.14
CA LEU A 84 2.71 -42.01 -5.24
C LEU A 84 3.26 -42.69 -3.97
N ILE A 85 4.02 -43.77 -4.13
CA ILE A 85 4.74 -44.41 -3.03
C ILE A 85 6.26 -44.41 -3.23
N PHE A 86 6.97 -44.47 -2.11
CA PHE A 86 8.38 -44.81 -2.03
C PHE A 86 8.50 -46.14 -1.27
N PRO A 87 8.59 -47.29 -1.97
CA PRO A 87 8.51 -48.62 -1.35
C PRO A 87 9.61 -48.89 -0.32
N LYS A 88 10.79 -48.31 -0.49
CA LYS A 88 11.94 -48.38 0.43
C LYS A 88 12.12 -47.11 1.26
N GLY A 89 11.14 -46.21 1.20
CA GLY A 89 11.11 -44.93 1.88
C GLY A 89 11.77 -43.76 1.15
N ASN A 90 11.31 -42.56 1.50
CA ASN A 90 11.83 -41.29 0.98
C ASN A 90 12.85 -40.70 1.98
N ASN A 91 14.08 -41.22 1.95
CA ASN A 91 15.16 -40.90 2.91
C ASN A 91 14.84 -41.24 4.39
N VAL A 92 13.92 -42.18 4.61
CA VAL A 92 13.53 -42.72 5.93
C VAL A 92 13.24 -44.22 5.84
N ASP A 93 13.35 -44.98 6.93
CA ASP A 93 13.10 -46.43 6.96
C ASP A 93 11.60 -46.80 7.09
N HIS A 94 10.75 -46.06 6.39
CA HIS A 94 9.29 -46.22 6.39
C HIS A 94 8.78 -46.24 4.96
N LEU A 95 7.69 -46.96 4.71
CA LEU A 95 6.90 -46.75 3.50
C LEU A 95 6.41 -45.29 3.50
N SER A 96 6.70 -44.55 2.43
CA SER A 96 6.16 -43.19 2.23
C SER A 96 5.06 -43.23 1.18
N MET A 97 3.95 -42.52 1.43
CA MET A 97 2.78 -42.55 0.54
C MET A 97 2.14 -41.16 0.44
N TYR A 98 1.85 -40.74 -0.79
CA TYR A 98 1.34 -39.42 -1.16
C TYR A 98 0.20 -39.54 -2.17
N LEU A 99 -0.71 -38.56 -2.15
CA LEU A 99 -1.64 -38.31 -3.23
C LEU A 99 -1.01 -37.26 -4.15
N ASP A 100 -1.06 -37.49 -5.47
CA ASP A 100 -0.42 -36.64 -6.48
C ASP A 100 -1.43 -36.24 -7.57
N VAL A 101 -1.30 -35.01 -8.06
CA VAL A 101 -2.08 -34.48 -9.19
C VAL A 101 -1.43 -34.95 -10.49
N ALA A 102 -2.06 -35.93 -11.14
CA ALA A 102 -1.45 -36.69 -12.23
C ALA A 102 -1.12 -35.85 -13.48
N ASP A 103 -1.87 -34.77 -13.71
CA ASP A 103 -1.76 -33.87 -14.86
C ASP A 103 -1.10 -32.52 -14.54
N SER A 104 -0.48 -32.39 -13.35
CA SER A 104 0.06 -31.13 -12.82
C SER A 104 0.97 -30.36 -13.78
N SER A 105 1.77 -31.04 -14.60
CA SER A 105 2.67 -30.44 -15.59
C SER A 105 1.98 -29.83 -16.81
N THR A 106 0.70 -30.13 -17.02
CA THR A 106 -0.10 -29.68 -18.18
C THR A 106 -1.18 -28.66 -17.80
N LEU A 107 -1.32 -28.35 -16.51
CA LEU A 107 -2.31 -27.39 -16.02
C LEU A 107 -1.84 -25.94 -16.19
N PRO A 108 -2.76 -24.99 -16.44
CA PRO A 108 -2.43 -23.59 -16.65
C PRO A 108 -1.78 -22.96 -15.42
N TYR A 109 -0.98 -21.91 -15.63
CA TYR A 109 -0.31 -21.18 -14.55
C TYR A 109 -1.34 -20.65 -13.53
N GLY A 110 -1.11 -20.90 -12.24
CA GLY A 110 -2.00 -20.46 -11.15
C GLY A 110 -3.10 -21.45 -10.73
N TRP A 111 -3.10 -22.68 -11.26
CA TRP A 111 -4.09 -23.70 -10.84
C TRP A 111 -3.98 -24.06 -9.35
N SER A 112 -5.14 -24.35 -8.75
CA SER A 112 -5.24 -24.80 -7.36
C SER A 112 -6.40 -25.80 -7.19
N ARG A 113 -6.19 -26.89 -6.45
CA ARG A 113 -7.21 -27.92 -6.17
C ARG A 113 -7.21 -28.26 -4.68
N TYR A 114 -8.36 -28.19 -4.02
CA TYR A 114 -8.49 -28.60 -2.62
C TYR A 114 -9.10 -29.99 -2.51
N ALA A 115 -8.43 -30.87 -1.78
CA ALA A 115 -8.94 -32.20 -1.48
C ALA A 115 -8.72 -32.55 -0.01
N GLN A 116 -9.74 -33.14 0.59
CA GLN A 116 -9.63 -33.89 1.83
C GLN A 116 -9.47 -35.36 1.45
N PHE A 117 -8.45 -36.05 1.97
CA PHE A 117 -8.20 -37.42 1.58
C PHE A 117 -7.59 -38.25 2.70
N SER A 118 -7.78 -39.56 2.61
CA SER A 118 -7.15 -40.54 3.49
C SER A 118 -6.39 -41.56 2.66
N LEU A 119 -5.25 -42.01 3.19
CA LEU A 119 -4.42 -43.04 2.59
C LEU A 119 -4.31 -44.20 3.58
N ALA A 120 -4.40 -45.43 3.10
CA ALA A 120 -4.36 -46.63 3.94
C ALA A 120 -3.51 -47.76 3.35
N VAL A 121 -2.87 -48.54 4.21
CA VAL A 121 -2.31 -49.85 3.89
C VAL A 121 -3.21 -50.90 4.53
N VAL A 122 -3.81 -51.75 3.70
CA VAL A 122 -4.81 -52.73 4.12
C VAL A 122 -4.13 -53.95 4.73
N ASN A 123 -4.59 -54.34 5.91
CA ASN A 123 -4.23 -55.63 6.49
C ASN A 123 -5.06 -56.72 5.81
N GLN A 124 -4.39 -57.64 5.12
CA GLN A 124 -5.03 -58.67 4.28
C GLN A 124 -5.47 -59.91 5.08
N ILE A 125 -5.07 -60.04 6.34
CA ILE A 125 -5.47 -61.14 7.24
C ILE A 125 -6.62 -60.68 8.16
N HIS A 126 -6.51 -59.46 8.68
CA HIS A 126 -7.45 -58.89 9.64
C HIS A 126 -7.72 -57.42 9.32
N HIS A 127 -8.74 -57.15 8.50
CA HIS A 127 -9.07 -55.82 7.99
C HIS A 127 -9.17 -54.71 9.07
N LYS A 128 -9.56 -55.04 10.31
CA LYS A 128 -9.64 -54.11 11.44
C LYS A 128 -8.29 -53.48 11.82
N TYR A 129 -7.17 -54.12 11.50
CA TYR A 129 -5.83 -53.61 11.78
C TYR A 129 -5.20 -52.87 10.59
N SER A 130 -5.98 -52.49 9.57
CA SER A 130 -5.49 -51.64 8.48
C SER A 130 -5.04 -50.29 9.03
N ILE A 131 -3.89 -49.78 8.56
CA ILE A 131 -3.38 -48.48 8.99
C ILE A 131 -3.88 -47.43 8.01
N ARG A 132 -4.58 -46.41 8.52
CA ARG A 132 -5.12 -45.29 7.76
C ARG A 132 -4.64 -43.97 8.37
N LYS A 133 -4.33 -43.00 7.52
CA LYS A 133 -4.03 -41.61 7.91
C LYS A 133 -4.83 -40.64 7.04
N ASP A 134 -5.43 -39.64 7.67
CA ASP A 134 -6.29 -38.63 7.05
C ASP A 134 -5.58 -37.27 6.99
N THR A 135 -5.80 -36.51 5.92
CA THR A 135 -5.27 -35.15 5.77
C THR A 135 -6.11 -34.34 4.79
N GLN A 136 -5.80 -33.05 4.65
CA GLN A 136 -6.38 -32.17 3.67
C GLN A 136 -5.31 -31.23 3.14
N HIS A 137 -5.37 -30.88 1.85
CA HIS A 137 -4.36 -30.04 1.23
C HIS A 137 -4.90 -29.29 0.02
N GLN A 138 -4.27 -28.14 -0.27
CA GLN A 138 -4.50 -27.33 -1.45
C GLN A 138 -3.34 -27.51 -2.43
N PHE A 139 -3.54 -28.41 -3.38
CA PHE A 139 -2.56 -28.76 -4.41
C PHE A 139 -2.40 -27.63 -5.42
N ASN A 140 -1.16 -27.35 -5.82
CA ASN A 140 -0.82 -26.30 -6.78
C ASN A 140 0.46 -26.66 -7.56
N ALA A 141 0.92 -25.76 -8.43
CA ALA A 141 2.09 -26.03 -9.28
C ALA A 141 3.41 -26.26 -8.50
N ARG A 142 3.54 -25.74 -7.27
CA ARG A 142 4.72 -25.96 -6.41
C ARG A 142 4.57 -27.21 -5.54
N GLU A 143 3.34 -27.49 -5.12
CA GLU A 143 2.97 -28.59 -4.21
C GLU A 143 1.94 -29.49 -4.93
N SER A 144 2.41 -30.23 -5.92
CA SER A 144 1.55 -31.11 -6.74
C SER A 144 1.22 -32.44 -6.07
N ASP A 145 1.99 -32.83 -5.05
CA ASP A 145 1.82 -34.03 -4.24
C ASP A 145 1.87 -33.73 -2.74
N TRP A 146 1.05 -34.43 -1.97
CA TRP A 146 0.97 -34.27 -0.50
C TRP A 146 0.62 -35.59 0.18
N GLY A 147 1.15 -35.82 1.38
CA GLY A 147 0.96 -37.08 2.11
C GLY A 147 1.96 -37.28 3.24
N PHE A 148 2.37 -38.54 3.45
CA PHE A 148 3.09 -38.94 4.65
C PHE A 148 4.43 -39.59 4.31
N THR A 149 5.52 -38.92 4.67
CA THR A 149 6.89 -39.45 4.52
C THR A 149 7.14 -40.67 5.40
N SER A 150 6.58 -40.69 6.61
CA SER A 150 6.67 -41.82 7.54
C SER A 150 5.28 -42.45 7.71
N PHE A 151 4.79 -43.16 6.70
CA PHE A 151 3.44 -43.76 6.73
C PHE A 151 3.40 -45.01 7.62
N MET A 152 4.24 -46.00 7.34
CA MET A 152 4.35 -47.27 8.08
C MET A 152 5.82 -47.72 8.15
N PRO A 153 6.34 -48.18 9.30
CA PRO A 153 7.69 -48.74 9.39
C PRO A 153 7.85 -49.93 8.44
N LEU A 154 8.97 -50.01 7.71
CA LEU A 154 9.20 -51.14 6.81
C LEU A 154 9.31 -52.46 7.59
N SER A 155 9.83 -52.44 8.82
CA SER A 155 9.85 -53.61 9.70
C SER A 155 8.47 -54.21 9.93
N ASP A 156 7.45 -53.36 10.03
CA ASP A 156 6.07 -53.77 10.30
C ASP A 156 5.36 -54.21 9.02
N LEU A 157 5.68 -53.59 7.89
CA LEU A 157 5.16 -53.95 6.57
C LEU A 157 5.64 -55.34 6.13
N TYR A 158 6.93 -55.63 6.33
CA TYR A 158 7.56 -56.89 5.92
C TYR A 158 7.42 -58.04 6.93
N ASP A 159 6.85 -57.80 8.12
CA ASP A 159 6.59 -58.84 9.11
C ASP A 159 5.42 -59.75 8.65
N PRO A 160 5.67 -61.04 8.34
CA PRO A 160 4.63 -61.94 7.84
C PRO A 160 3.50 -62.18 8.86
N SER A 161 3.76 -61.98 10.15
CA SER A 161 2.76 -62.15 11.23
C SER A 161 1.76 -60.98 11.29
N ARG A 162 2.10 -59.84 10.68
CA ARG A 162 1.27 -58.62 10.73
C ARG A 162 0.30 -58.51 9.57
N GLY A 163 0.49 -59.24 8.47
CA GLY A 163 -0.53 -59.39 7.42
C GLY A 163 -0.69 -58.22 6.44
N TYR A 164 0.28 -57.29 6.35
CA TYR A 164 0.26 -56.18 5.39
C TYR A 164 0.86 -56.56 4.02
N LEU A 165 1.91 -57.40 4.02
CA LEU A 165 2.48 -58.03 2.83
C LEU A 165 2.13 -59.52 2.82
N VAL A 166 1.25 -59.94 1.91
CA VAL A 166 0.81 -61.34 1.79
C VAL A 166 1.01 -61.79 0.35
N ASN A 167 1.66 -62.95 0.14
CA ASN A 167 2.01 -63.47 -1.19
C ASN A 167 2.80 -62.47 -2.05
N ASP A 168 3.71 -61.71 -1.41
CA ASP A 168 4.47 -60.62 -2.03
C ASP A 168 3.61 -59.49 -2.64
N THR A 169 2.39 -59.32 -2.10
CA THR A 169 1.43 -58.31 -2.53
C THR A 169 1.07 -57.37 -1.39
N VAL A 170 1.02 -56.06 -1.67
CA VAL A 170 0.53 -55.01 -0.75
C VAL A 170 -0.71 -54.37 -1.36
N VAL A 171 -1.74 -54.15 -0.54
CA VAL A 171 -2.96 -53.44 -0.96
C VAL A 171 -3.01 -52.08 -0.27
N VAL A 172 -3.10 -51.01 -1.05
CA VAL A 172 -3.24 -49.64 -0.55
C VAL A 172 -4.57 -49.05 -1.00
N GLU A 173 -5.12 -48.14 -0.19
CA GLU A 173 -6.37 -47.44 -0.50
C GLU A 173 -6.18 -45.93 -0.38
N ALA A 174 -6.81 -45.18 -1.27
CA ALA A 174 -6.98 -43.74 -1.17
C ALA A 174 -8.47 -43.40 -1.19
N GLU A 175 -8.94 -42.65 -0.21
CA GLU A 175 -10.28 -42.09 -0.21
C GLU A 175 -10.16 -40.59 -0.37
N VAL A 176 -10.64 -40.04 -1.48
CA VAL A 176 -10.46 -38.64 -1.85
C VAL A 176 -11.83 -37.98 -1.94
N ALA A 177 -12.02 -36.86 -1.26
CA ALA A 177 -13.17 -35.99 -1.35
C ALA A 177 -12.71 -34.63 -1.87
N VAL A 178 -13.15 -34.30 -3.09
CA VAL A 178 -12.82 -33.01 -3.71
C VAL A 178 -13.94 -32.04 -3.39
N ARG A 179 -13.60 -30.95 -2.71
CA ARG A 179 -14.51 -29.80 -2.64
C ARG A 179 -14.22 -28.93 -3.84
N LYS A 180 -15.24 -28.62 -4.64
CA LYS A 180 -15.15 -27.53 -5.63
C LYS A 180 -14.82 -26.25 -4.86
N ILE A 181 -13.56 -25.83 -4.88
CA ILE A 181 -13.28 -24.41 -4.73
C ILE A 181 -13.85 -23.80 -6.00
N LEU A 182 -14.98 -23.10 -5.86
CA LEU A 182 -15.51 -22.24 -6.91
C LEU A 182 -14.38 -21.31 -7.35
N ASP A 183 -14.02 -21.40 -8.64
CA ASP A 183 -13.00 -20.56 -9.27
C ASP A 183 -13.20 -19.12 -8.81
N TYR A 184 -12.16 -18.55 -8.20
CA TYR A 184 -12.18 -17.19 -7.64
C TYR A 184 -12.66 -16.14 -8.67
N TRP A 185 -12.45 -16.43 -9.96
CA TRP A 185 -12.75 -15.56 -11.09
C TRP A 185 -14.11 -15.79 -11.76
N SER A 186 -14.80 -16.90 -11.49
CA SER A 186 -16.08 -17.24 -12.13
C SER A 186 -17.27 -17.31 -11.15
N TYR A 187 -17.06 -16.92 -9.90
CA TYR A 187 -18.10 -16.96 -8.88
C TYR A 187 -19.02 -15.73 -9.00
N ASP A 188 -20.25 -15.96 -9.44
CA ASP A 188 -21.28 -14.92 -9.50
C ASP A 188 -22.03 -14.85 -8.16
N SER A 189 -21.64 -13.89 -7.32
CA SER A 189 -22.26 -13.64 -6.01
C SER A 189 -23.78 -13.47 -6.11
N LYS A 190 -24.28 -12.76 -7.13
CA LYS A 190 -25.71 -12.47 -7.28
C LYS A 190 -26.48 -13.74 -7.58
N LYS A 191 -25.99 -14.56 -8.53
CA LYS A 191 -26.64 -15.81 -8.92
C LYS A 191 -26.68 -16.84 -7.79
N GLU A 192 -25.60 -16.94 -7.02
CA GLU A 192 -25.44 -17.97 -5.99
C GLU A 192 -26.11 -17.60 -4.65
N THR A 193 -26.15 -16.30 -4.31
CA THR A 193 -26.62 -15.82 -3.00
C THR A 193 -27.81 -14.87 -3.05
N GLY A 194 -28.10 -14.25 -4.20
CA GLY A 194 -29.07 -13.16 -4.34
C GLY A 194 -28.51 -11.77 -4.02
N TYR A 195 -27.29 -11.69 -3.49
CA TYR A 195 -26.65 -10.45 -3.02
C TYR A 195 -25.36 -10.15 -3.78
N VAL A 196 -24.94 -8.88 -3.80
CA VAL A 196 -23.70 -8.41 -4.43
C VAL A 196 -22.75 -7.79 -3.41
N GLY A 197 -21.46 -7.93 -3.68
CA GLY A 197 -20.40 -7.34 -2.88
C GLY A 197 -20.09 -5.89 -3.24
N LEU A 198 -19.13 -5.31 -2.52
CA LEU A 198 -18.58 -3.97 -2.74
C LEU A 198 -17.13 -4.06 -3.20
N LYS A 199 -16.75 -3.29 -4.23
CA LYS A 199 -15.37 -3.25 -4.71
C LYS A 199 -14.46 -2.62 -3.67
N ASN A 200 -13.35 -3.27 -3.38
CA ASN A 200 -12.31 -2.73 -2.51
C ASN A 200 -11.45 -1.74 -3.30
N GLN A 201 -11.25 -0.54 -2.76
CA GLN A 201 -10.42 0.51 -3.39
C GLN A 201 -8.94 0.46 -2.92
N GLY A 202 -8.54 -0.61 -2.24
CA GLY A 202 -7.21 -0.82 -1.68
C GLY A 202 -7.27 -1.22 -0.22
N ALA A 203 -7.68 -0.28 0.64
CA ALA A 203 -7.78 -0.51 2.08
C ALA A 203 -9.20 -0.28 2.65
N THR A 204 -10.24 -0.22 1.81
CA THR A 204 -11.60 0.20 2.21
C THR A 204 -12.49 -0.92 2.76
N CYS A 205 -11.91 -2.06 3.15
CA CYS A 205 -12.65 -3.24 3.63
C CYS A 205 -13.48 -2.96 4.90
N TYR A 206 -12.99 -2.08 5.79
CA TYR A 206 -13.70 -1.62 7.00
C TYR A 206 -15.00 -0.90 6.64
N MET A 207 -14.94 -0.02 5.65
CA MET A 207 -16.11 0.72 5.13
C MET A 207 -17.07 -0.23 4.42
N ASN A 208 -16.57 -1.15 3.59
CA ASN A 208 -17.41 -2.11 2.88
C ASN A 208 -18.21 -2.99 3.86
N SER A 209 -17.55 -3.50 4.90
CA SER A 209 -18.17 -4.33 5.95
C SER A 209 -19.27 -3.57 6.71
N LEU A 210 -19.01 -2.31 7.05
CA LEU A 210 -19.98 -1.43 7.71
C LEU A 210 -21.18 -1.11 6.82
N LEU A 211 -20.93 -0.72 5.56
CA LEU A 211 -21.98 -0.37 4.60
C LEU A 211 -22.89 -1.56 4.31
N GLN A 212 -22.33 -2.76 4.16
CA GLN A 212 -23.13 -3.98 4.01
C GLN A 212 -23.98 -4.24 5.26
N THR A 213 -23.44 -4.02 6.45
CA THR A 213 -24.17 -4.18 7.72
C THR A 213 -25.36 -3.22 7.80
N LEU A 214 -25.14 -1.92 7.54
CA LEU A 214 -26.19 -0.90 7.57
C LEU A 214 -27.22 -1.10 6.45
N TYR A 215 -26.79 -1.51 5.24
CA TYR A 215 -27.68 -1.78 4.12
C TYR A 215 -28.67 -2.92 4.40
N HIS A 216 -28.22 -3.96 5.11
CA HIS A 216 -29.05 -5.10 5.50
C HIS A 216 -29.89 -4.84 6.76
N ILE A 217 -30.03 -3.57 7.17
CA ILE A 217 -31.07 -3.09 8.09
C ILE A 217 -32.12 -2.37 7.22
N PRO A 218 -33.19 -3.05 6.78
CA PRO A 218 -34.12 -2.51 5.78
C PRO A 218 -34.76 -1.19 6.18
N TYR A 219 -35.09 -1.00 7.47
CA TYR A 219 -35.64 0.25 7.97
C TYR A 219 -34.65 1.44 7.82
N PHE A 220 -33.35 1.21 8.07
CA PHE A 220 -32.31 2.22 7.83
C PHE A 220 -32.20 2.53 6.33
N ARG A 221 -32.15 1.50 5.48
CA ARG A 221 -32.14 1.67 4.01
C ARG A 221 -33.33 2.49 3.51
N LYS A 222 -34.53 2.22 4.05
CA LYS A 222 -35.75 2.96 3.71
C LYS A 222 -35.65 4.44 4.10
N ALA A 223 -35.12 4.73 5.29
CA ALA A 223 -34.89 6.10 5.73
C ALA A 223 -33.91 6.84 4.79
N VAL A 224 -32.85 6.16 4.34
CA VAL A 224 -31.88 6.73 3.40
C VAL A 224 -32.55 7.10 2.07
N TYR A 225 -33.45 6.26 1.53
CA TYR A 225 -34.18 6.57 0.30
C TYR A 225 -35.16 7.75 0.42
N HIS A 226 -35.64 8.05 1.63
CA HIS A 226 -36.55 9.18 1.88
C HIS A 226 -35.83 10.48 2.26
N MET A 227 -34.49 10.48 2.35
CA MET A 227 -33.74 11.73 2.52
C MET A 227 -33.94 12.66 1.30
N PRO A 228 -34.18 13.96 1.53
CA PRO A 228 -34.39 14.90 0.44
C PRO A 228 -33.08 15.15 -0.31
N THR A 229 -33.09 14.85 -1.61
CA THR A 229 -32.03 15.17 -2.55
C THR A 229 -32.62 15.94 -3.72
N THR A 230 -31.91 16.91 -4.26
CA THR A 230 -32.37 17.70 -5.41
C THR A 230 -31.77 17.18 -6.71
N GLU A 231 -32.40 17.49 -7.84
CA GLU A 231 -31.87 17.18 -9.18
C GLU A 231 -30.52 17.86 -9.45
N ASN A 232 -30.22 18.96 -8.76
CA ASN A 232 -28.97 19.71 -8.87
C ASN A 232 -27.83 19.13 -8.02
N ASP A 233 -28.13 18.20 -7.11
CA ASP A 233 -27.11 17.61 -6.24
C ASP A 233 -26.19 16.70 -7.06
N MET A 234 -24.88 16.89 -6.90
CA MET A 234 -23.88 16.00 -7.49
C MET A 234 -23.52 14.90 -6.49
N PRO A 235 -23.43 13.61 -6.89
CA PRO A 235 -23.14 12.51 -5.97
C PRO A 235 -21.80 12.70 -5.24
N ILE A 236 -20.83 13.29 -5.94
CA ILE A 236 -19.49 13.59 -5.42
C ILE A 236 -19.52 14.69 -4.33
N GLY A 237 -20.55 15.52 -4.28
CA GLY A 237 -20.68 16.60 -3.29
C GLY A 237 -21.76 16.35 -2.22
N SER A 238 -22.49 15.24 -2.29
CA SER A 238 -23.64 14.96 -1.42
C SER A 238 -23.60 13.54 -0.89
N ILE A 239 -23.37 13.40 0.42
CA ILE A 239 -23.34 12.11 1.13
C ILE A 239 -24.68 11.38 1.01
N PRO A 240 -25.84 12.02 1.26
CA PRO A 240 -27.14 11.35 1.11
C PRO A 240 -27.33 10.77 -0.28
N LEU A 241 -27.01 11.54 -1.34
CA LEU A 241 -27.16 11.10 -2.72
C LEU A 241 -26.19 9.97 -3.08
N ALA A 242 -24.93 10.05 -2.65
CA ALA A 242 -23.96 8.99 -2.86
C ALA A 242 -24.39 7.67 -2.19
N LEU A 243 -24.94 7.76 -0.97
CA LEU A 243 -25.42 6.59 -0.23
C LEU A 243 -26.69 6.01 -0.87
N GLN A 244 -27.63 6.85 -1.31
CA GLN A 244 -28.81 6.43 -2.07
C GLN A 244 -28.42 5.73 -3.38
N SER A 245 -27.49 6.30 -4.15
CA SER A 245 -26.96 5.70 -5.38
C SER A 245 -26.30 4.35 -5.10
N LEU A 246 -25.50 4.26 -4.04
CA LEU A 246 -24.87 3.01 -3.62
C LEU A 246 -25.89 1.94 -3.23
N PHE A 247 -26.89 2.27 -2.41
CA PHE A 247 -27.92 1.34 -1.95
C PHE A 247 -28.82 0.88 -3.10
N TYR A 248 -29.15 1.78 -4.03
CA TYR A 248 -29.87 1.42 -5.25
C TYR A 248 -29.05 0.42 -6.08
N LYS A 249 -27.77 0.71 -6.33
CA LYS A 249 -26.88 -0.19 -7.08
C LYS A 249 -26.73 -1.55 -6.38
N LEU A 250 -26.62 -1.60 -5.04
CA LEU A 250 -26.59 -2.87 -4.28
C LEU A 250 -27.89 -3.69 -4.42
N GLN A 251 -29.03 -3.01 -4.57
CA GLN A 251 -30.34 -3.65 -4.69
C GLN A 251 -30.57 -4.24 -6.09
N TYR A 252 -30.22 -3.51 -7.15
CA TYR A 252 -30.60 -3.84 -8.53
C TYR A 252 -29.47 -4.31 -9.43
N ASN A 253 -28.20 -4.05 -9.13
CA ASN A 253 -27.11 -4.52 -9.98
C ASN A 253 -26.85 -6.01 -9.80
N ASP A 254 -26.37 -6.64 -10.86
CA ASP A 254 -25.94 -8.03 -10.88
C ASP A 254 -24.44 -8.22 -10.55
N THR A 255 -23.68 -7.12 -10.47
CA THR A 255 -22.22 -7.13 -10.25
C THR A 255 -21.80 -6.31 -9.03
N SER A 256 -20.58 -6.55 -8.54
CA SER A 256 -20.01 -5.85 -7.39
C SER A 256 -19.99 -4.33 -7.60
N VAL A 257 -20.40 -3.59 -6.56
CA VAL A 257 -20.64 -2.14 -6.67
C VAL A 257 -19.44 -1.36 -6.15
N ALA A 258 -19.00 -0.34 -6.91
CA ALA A 258 -17.89 0.50 -6.50
C ALA A 258 -18.34 1.61 -5.53
N THR A 259 -17.54 1.90 -4.51
CA THR A 259 -17.80 2.93 -3.48
C THR A 259 -17.11 4.27 -3.75
N LYS A 260 -16.57 4.48 -4.96
CA LYS A 260 -15.77 5.67 -5.35
C LYS A 260 -16.52 7.00 -5.20
N GLU A 261 -17.81 7.02 -5.50
CA GLU A 261 -18.64 8.24 -5.36
C GLU A 261 -18.84 8.62 -3.89
N LEU A 262 -18.93 7.62 -3.00
CA LEU A 262 -19.12 7.82 -1.57
C LEU A 262 -17.82 8.29 -0.89
N THR A 263 -16.67 7.71 -1.20
CA THR A 263 -15.39 8.18 -0.64
C THR A 263 -15.10 9.61 -1.07
N LYS A 264 -15.36 9.96 -2.33
CA LYS A 264 -15.25 11.35 -2.79
C LYS A 264 -16.23 12.30 -2.12
N SER A 265 -17.45 11.86 -1.80
CA SER A 265 -18.42 12.68 -1.06
C SER A 265 -18.08 12.88 0.41
N PHE A 266 -17.12 12.12 0.95
CA PHE A 266 -16.49 12.41 2.24
C PHE A 266 -15.37 13.46 2.14
N GLY A 267 -14.97 13.83 0.93
CA GLY A 267 -13.81 14.67 0.67
C GLY A 267 -12.48 13.90 0.72
N TRP A 268 -12.51 12.57 0.64
CA TRP A 268 -11.32 11.73 0.63
C TRP A 268 -10.70 11.69 -0.76
N ASP A 269 -9.37 11.78 -0.81
CA ASP A 269 -8.60 11.55 -2.03
C ASP A 269 -8.21 10.06 -2.17
N THR A 270 -7.43 9.75 -3.21
CA THR A 270 -6.93 8.39 -3.42
C THR A 270 -6.01 7.93 -2.31
N TYR A 271 -5.22 8.82 -1.68
CA TYR A 271 -4.32 8.48 -0.59
C TYR A 271 -5.10 8.09 0.68
N ASP A 272 -6.14 8.87 1.00
CA ASP A 272 -7.03 8.58 2.13
C ASP A 272 -7.74 7.22 1.96
N SER A 273 -8.04 6.81 0.72
CA SER A 273 -8.66 5.50 0.42
C SER A 273 -7.73 4.29 0.67
N PHE A 274 -6.42 4.52 0.83
CA PHE A 274 -5.44 3.50 1.25
C PHE A 274 -5.14 3.55 2.76
N MET A 275 -5.73 4.49 3.51
CA MET A 275 -5.60 4.52 4.96
C MET A 275 -6.58 3.53 5.60
N GLN A 276 -6.09 2.74 6.57
CA GLN A 276 -6.95 1.91 7.40
C GLN A 276 -7.55 2.76 8.53
N HIS A 277 -8.85 2.64 8.74
CA HIS A 277 -9.57 3.33 9.80
C HIS A 277 -10.33 2.34 10.68
N ASP A 278 -10.63 2.77 11.90
CA ASP A 278 -11.48 2.01 12.79
C ASP A 278 -12.94 2.03 12.31
N VAL A 279 -13.57 0.86 12.28
CA VAL A 279 -14.97 0.71 11.84
C VAL A 279 -15.94 1.49 12.73
N GLN A 280 -15.71 1.51 14.05
CA GLN A 280 -16.61 2.20 14.99
C GLN A 280 -16.49 3.71 14.85
N GLU A 281 -15.27 4.23 14.65
CA GLU A 281 -15.07 5.65 14.37
C GLU A 281 -15.78 6.07 13.07
N LEU A 282 -15.61 5.30 11.99
CA LEU A 282 -16.32 5.55 10.73
C LEU A 282 -17.84 5.53 10.92
N ASN A 283 -18.36 4.57 11.67
CA ASN A 283 -19.80 4.44 11.92
C ASN A 283 -20.35 5.65 12.66
N ARG A 284 -19.69 6.12 13.72
CA ARG A 284 -20.10 7.33 14.44
C ARG A 284 -20.09 8.56 13.55
N VAL A 285 -18.99 8.79 12.82
CA VAL A 285 -18.89 9.98 11.95
C VAL A 285 -19.92 9.93 10.82
N LEU A 286 -20.20 8.75 10.26
CA LEU A 286 -21.24 8.57 9.25
C LEU A 286 -22.64 8.83 9.82
N CYS A 287 -22.97 8.26 10.97
CA CYS A 287 -24.26 8.44 11.63
C CYS A 287 -24.50 9.91 12.02
N GLU A 288 -23.51 10.58 12.61
CA GLU A 288 -23.59 12.01 12.97
C GLU A 288 -23.86 12.88 11.73
N LYS A 289 -23.13 12.65 10.63
CA LYS A 289 -23.31 13.38 9.38
C LYS A 289 -24.66 13.12 8.72
N LEU A 290 -25.15 11.88 8.75
CA LEU A 290 -26.48 11.54 8.24
C LEU A 290 -27.58 12.18 9.09
N GLU A 291 -27.45 12.14 10.41
CA GLU A 291 -28.40 12.76 11.33
C GLU A 291 -28.51 14.26 11.08
N ASP A 292 -27.39 14.96 10.91
CA ASP A 292 -27.38 16.39 10.57
C ASP A 292 -28.08 16.70 9.25
N LYS A 293 -27.98 15.81 8.25
CA LYS A 293 -28.69 15.97 6.96
C LYS A 293 -30.17 15.58 7.03
N MET A 294 -30.56 14.76 8.01
CA MET A 294 -31.95 14.35 8.24
C MET A 294 -32.74 15.38 9.07
N LYS A 295 -32.08 16.29 9.80
CA LYS A 295 -32.73 17.37 10.56
C LYS A 295 -33.59 18.26 9.65
N GLY A 296 -34.83 18.53 10.04
CA GLY A 296 -35.78 19.33 9.27
C GLY A 296 -36.41 18.59 8.09
N THR A 297 -36.29 17.26 8.02
CA THR A 297 -36.84 16.42 6.94
C THR A 297 -37.88 15.44 7.47
N VAL A 298 -38.57 14.71 6.58
CA VAL A 298 -39.58 13.71 6.97
C VAL A 298 -39.00 12.48 7.69
N VAL A 299 -37.68 12.29 7.63
CA VAL A 299 -36.94 11.20 8.28
C VAL A 299 -36.10 11.68 9.48
N GLU A 300 -36.38 12.87 9.99
CA GLU A 300 -35.73 13.40 11.18
C GLU A 300 -35.85 12.44 12.38
N GLY A 301 -34.75 12.28 13.12
CA GLY A 301 -34.70 11.42 14.31
C GLY A 301 -34.66 9.91 14.02
N THR A 302 -34.59 9.47 12.76
CA THR A 302 -34.57 8.03 12.45
C THR A 302 -33.33 7.31 13.02
N ILE A 303 -32.16 7.95 12.96
CA ILE A 303 -30.90 7.39 13.52
C ILE A 303 -31.02 7.24 15.04
N GLN A 304 -31.51 8.27 15.73
CA GLN A 304 -31.77 8.25 17.16
C GLN A 304 -32.75 7.12 17.53
N GLN A 305 -33.88 7.02 16.83
CA GLN A 305 -34.87 5.97 17.07
C GLN A 305 -34.34 4.53 16.87
N LEU A 306 -33.32 4.35 16.02
CA LEU A 306 -32.75 3.04 15.71
C LEU A 306 -31.65 2.61 16.67
N PHE A 307 -30.74 3.54 16.99
CA PHE A 307 -29.46 3.23 17.62
C PHE A 307 -29.25 3.91 18.98
N GLU A 308 -30.02 4.94 19.32
CA GLU A 308 -29.85 5.65 20.59
C GLU A 308 -30.46 4.86 21.75
N GLY A 309 -29.64 4.60 22.76
CA GLY A 309 -30.06 4.16 24.08
C GLY A 309 -29.55 5.11 25.16
N HIS A 310 -29.96 4.86 26.41
CA HIS A 310 -29.58 5.72 27.53
C HIS A 310 -29.07 4.94 28.73
N HIS A 311 -28.00 5.45 29.33
CA HIS A 311 -27.52 4.99 30.64
C HIS A 311 -27.53 6.12 31.66
N MET A 312 -27.56 5.73 32.92
CA MET A 312 -27.46 6.58 34.09
C MET A 312 -26.16 6.29 34.81
N ASN A 313 -25.28 7.29 34.85
CA ASN A 313 -24.13 7.30 35.74
C ASN A 313 -24.59 7.81 37.10
N TYR A 314 -24.40 7.04 38.16
CA TYR A 314 -24.72 7.48 39.51
C TYR A 314 -23.48 7.50 40.39
N ILE A 315 -23.43 8.49 41.27
CA ILE A 315 -22.41 8.62 42.31
C ILE A 315 -23.14 8.80 43.63
N GLU A 316 -22.90 7.89 44.57
CA GLU A 316 -23.51 7.87 45.90
C GLU A 316 -22.41 7.97 46.96
N CYS A 317 -22.43 9.04 47.76
CA CYS A 317 -21.47 9.20 48.85
C CYS A 317 -21.74 8.18 49.96
N ILE A 318 -20.68 7.63 50.55
CA ILE A 318 -20.80 6.58 51.57
C ILE A 318 -21.10 7.19 52.95
N ASN A 319 -20.45 8.30 53.27
CA ASN A 319 -20.47 8.91 54.60
C ASN A 319 -21.47 10.07 54.72
N VAL A 320 -22.09 10.48 53.61
CA VAL A 320 -23.00 11.62 53.54
C VAL A 320 -24.16 11.26 52.61
N ASP A 321 -25.37 11.73 52.93
CA ASP A 321 -26.58 11.53 52.12
C ASP A 321 -26.57 12.47 50.90
N TYR A 322 -25.67 12.19 49.97
CA TYR A 322 -25.55 12.90 48.69
C TYR A 322 -25.46 11.91 47.54
N LYS A 323 -26.38 12.05 46.58
CA LYS A 323 -26.45 11.25 45.36
C LYS A 323 -26.50 12.17 44.14
N SER A 324 -25.58 11.97 43.22
CA SER A 324 -25.57 12.62 41.90
C SER A 324 -25.91 11.59 40.84
N THR A 325 -26.84 11.92 39.94
CA THR A 325 -27.20 11.08 38.79
C THR A 325 -27.08 11.90 37.51
N ARG A 326 -26.47 11.32 36.49
CA ARG A 326 -26.32 11.92 35.17
C ARG A 326 -26.81 10.95 34.10
N LYS A 327 -27.79 11.39 33.32
CA LYS A 327 -28.26 10.67 32.13
C LYS A 327 -27.37 11.02 30.95
N GLU A 328 -26.93 10.01 30.22
CA GLU A 328 -26.14 10.13 28.99
C GLU A 328 -26.72 9.18 27.93
N SER A 329 -26.66 9.57 26.66
CA SER A 329 -27.05 8.73 25.54
C SER A 329 -25.84 8.05 24.89
N PHE A 330 -26.09 6.91 24.25
CA PHE A 330 -25.09 6.14 23.51
C PHE A 330 -25.69 5.60 22.21
N TYR A 331 -24.87 5.46 21.17
CA TYR A 331 -25.23 4.83 19.89
C TYR A 331 -24.57 3.45 19.73
N ASP A 332 -23.45 3.24 20.40
CA ASP A 332 -22.72 1.98 20.51
C ASP A 332 -22.26 1.77 21.96
N LEU A 333 -22.05 0.51 22.35
CA LEU A 333 -21.47 0.15 23.64
C LEU A 333 -20.11 -0.50 23.44
N GLN A 334 -19.11 0.00 24.16
CA GLN A 334 -17.76 -0.52 24.12
C GLN A 334 -17.54 -1.54 25.24
N LEU A 335 -17.45 -2.82 24.87
CA LEU A 335 -17.32 -3.92 25.80
C LEU A 335 -15.85 -4.34 25.93
N ASP A 336 -15.39 -4.47 27.17
CA ASP A 336 -14.05 -4.97 27.48
C ASP A 336 -13.94 -6.46 27.14
N VAL A 337 -12.96 -6.83 26.32
CA VAL A 337 -12.71 -8.24 25.96
C VAL A 337 -11.70 -8.88 26.91
N LYS A 338 -10.64 -8.16 27.25
CA LYS A 338 -9.57 -8.67 28.11
C LYS A 338 -10.08 -8.96 29.51
N GLY A 339 -9.89 -10.20 29.94
CA GLY A 339 -10.39 -10.70 31.24
C GLY A 339 -11.87 -11.09 31.26
N CYS A 340 -12.60 -10.94 30.15
CA CYS A 340 -13.99 -11.34 30.01
C CYS A 340 -14.09 -12.59 29.12
N ARG A 341 -14.83 -13.61 29.56
CA ARG A 341 -15.01 -14.85 28.79
C ARG A 341 -16.12 -14.76 27.74
N ASP A 342 -17.12 -13.92 27.99
CA ASP A 342 -18.33 -13.81 27.20
C ASP A 342 -18.93 -12.39 27.32
N VAL A 343 -19.92 -12.09 26.47
CA VAL A 343 -20.64 -10.79 26.46
C VAL A 343 -21.27 -10.46 27.81
N TYR A 344 -21.79 -11.44 28.54
CA TYR A 344 -22.43 -11.19 29.83
C TYR A 344 -21.42 -10.77 30.90
N ALA A 345 -20.24 -11.38 30.93
CA ALA A 345 -19.15 -10.98 31.82
C ALA A 345 -18.71 -9.53 31.56
N SER A 346 -18.75 -9.08 30.30
CA SER A 346 -18.47 -7.69 29.94
C SER A 346 -19.56 -6.74 30.40
N PHE A 347 -20.84 -7.10 30.30
CA PHE A 347 -21.95 -6.31 30.86
C PHE A 347 -21.89 -6.27 32.40
N ASP A 348 -21.56 -7.38 33.05
CA ASP A 348 -21.33 -7.45 34.50
C ASP A 348 -20.23 -6.48 34.94
N LYS A 349 -19.12 -6.45 34.20
CA LYS A 349 -18.01 -5.51 34.42
C LYS A 349 -18.42 -4.07 34.11
N TYR A 350 -19.25 -3.84 33.10
CA TYR A 350 -19.73 -2.51 32.71
C TYR A 350 -20.59 -1.86 33.80
N VAL A 351 -21.40 -2.65 34.52
CA VAL A 351 -22.23 -2.17 35.64
C VAL A 351 -21.55 -2.34 37.01
N GLU A 352 -20.30 -2.78 37.04
CA GLU A 352 -19.55 -2.98 38.28
C GLU A 352 -19.38 -1.64 39.01
N VAL A 353 -19.60 -1.65 40.33
CA VAL A 353 -19.54 -0.44 41.14
C VAL A 353 -18.09 -0.14 41.49
N GLU A 354 -17.57 0.96 40.94
CA GLU A 354 -16.27 1.52 41.26
C GLU A 354 -16.32 2.23 42.62
N ARG A 355 -15.33 2.00 43.48
CA ARG A 355 -15.17 2.75 44.73
C ARG A 355 -14.19 3.89 44.56
N LEU A 356 -14.66 5.11 44.82
CA LEU A 356 -13.90 6.34 44.81
C LEU A 356 -13.38 6.58 46.24
N GLU A 357 -12.19 6.06 46.52
CA GLU A 357 -11.51 6.14 47.83
C GLU A 357 -10.09 6.73 47.66
N GLY A 358 -9.46 7.16 48.75
CA GLY A 358 -8.08 7.67 48.73
C GLY A 358 -7.92 8.98 47.95
N ASP A 359 -7.01 8.99 46.97
CA ASP A 359 -6.74 10.15 46.11
C ASP A 359 -7.84 10.38 45.06
N ASN A 360 -8.71 9.38 44.83
CA ASN A 360 -9.80 9.43 43.85
C ASN A 360 -11.17 9.79 44.47
N LYS A 361 -11.19 10.43 45.65
CA LYS A 361 -12.44 10.84 46.33
C LYS A 361 -13.29 11.76 45.46
N TYR A 362 -14.60 11.60 45.56
CA TYR A 362 -15.55 12.43 44.83
C TYR A 362 -15.73 13.79 45.50
N HIS A 363 -15.64 14.88 44.74
CA HIS A 363 -15.93 16.21 45.25
C HIS A 363 -17.44 16.47 45.24
N ALA A 364 -18.11 16.19 46.36
CA ALA A 364 -19.51 16.52 46.57
C ALA A 364 -19.63 18.00 46.93
N GLU A 365 -20.33 18.78 46.10
CA GLU A 365 -20.37 20.26 46.13
C GLU A 365 -20.42 20.85 47.55
N GLU A 366 -21.45 20.52 48.34
CA GLU A 366 -21.64 21.05 49.70
C GLU A 366 -20.87 20.29 50.79
N HIS A 367 -20.22 19.17 50.44
CA HIS A 367 -19.63 18.22 51.40
C HIS A 367 -18.14 17.95 51.18
N GLY A 368 -17.49 18.62 50.22
CA GLY A 368 -16.08 18.44 49.91
C GLY A 368 -15.74 17.05 49.36
N LEU A 369 -14.49 16.61 49.55
CA LEU A 369 -14.01 15.30 49.08
C LEU A 369 -14.57 14.18 49.96
N GLN A 370 -15.37 13.30 49.36
CA GLN A 370 -16.05 12.19 50.02
C GLN A 370 -15.70 10.85 49.36
N ASP A 371 -15.68 9.80 50.17
CA ASP A 371 -15.65 8.44 49.64
C ASP A 371 -17.02 8.14 49.01
N ALA A 372 -17.02 7.67 47.77
CA ALA A 372 -18.25 7.47 47.01
C ALA A 372 -18.23 6.18 46.21
N LYS A 373 -19.42 5.68 45.88
CA LYS A 373 -19.63 4.59 44.94
C LYS A 373 -20.07 5.18 43.61
N LYS A 374 -19.38 4.84 42.55
CA LYS A 374 -19.72 5.22 41.18
C LYS A 374 -20.15 3.97 40.43
N GLY A 375 -21.27 4.04 39.74
CA GLY A 375 -21.75 2.93 38.90
C GLY A 375 -22.55 3.41 37.71
N VAL A 376 -22.83 2.48 36.80
CA VAL A 376 -23.59 2.71 35.59
C VAL A 376 -24.75 1.73 35.53
N LEU A 377 -25.94 2.21 35.21
CA LEU A 377 -27.13 1.38 34.96
C LEU A 377 -27.84 1.85 33.70
N PHE A 378 -28.45 0.95 32.95
CA PHE A 378 -29.16 1.29 31.71
C PHE A 378 -30.59 1.74 31.99
N ILE A 379 -31.03 2.82 31.36
CA ILE A 379 -32.41 3.29 31.44
C ILE A 379 -33.24 2.57 30.38
N ASP A 380 -32.72 2.51 29.17
CA ASP A 380 -33.33 1.86 28.01
C ASP A 380 -32.24 1.46 27.00
N PHE A 381 -32.58 0.47 26.17
CA PHE A 381 -31.72 0.02 25.06
C PHE A 381 -32.37 0.38 23.71
N PRO A 382 -31.57 0.53 22.63
CA PRO A 382 -32.11 0.81 21.29
C PRO A 382 -32.71 -0.45 20.62
N PRO A 383 -33.59 -0.30 19.61
CA PRO A 383 -34.05 -1.42 18.79
C PRO A 383 -32.91 -2.17 18.07
N VAL A 384 -31.88 -1.45 17.62
CA VAL A 384 -30.67 -2.04 17.04
C VAL A 384 -29.48 -1.72 17.94
N LEU A 385 -28.98 -2.75 18.62
CA LEU A 385 -27.89 -2.65 19.58
C LEU A 385 -26.55 -2.95 18.88
N GLN A 386 -25.64 -1.99 18.92
CA GLN A 386 -24.29 -2.11 18.39
C GLN A 386 -23.27 -2.27 19.52
N LEU A 387 -22.56 -3.40 19.53
CA LEU A 387 -21.55 -3.71 20.53
C LEU A 387 -20.16 -3.73 19.89
N GLN A 388 -19.32 -2.76 20.25
CA GLN A 388 -17.91 -2.73 19.89
C GLN A 388 -17.12 -3.57 20.90
N LEU A 389 -16.38 -4.56 20.42
CA LEU A 389 -15.50 -5.38 21.26
C LEU A 389 -14.13 -4.71 21.29
N LYS A 390 -13.69 -4.23 22.46
CA LYS A 390 -12.38 -3.58 22.65
C LYS A 390 -11.25 -4.60 22.52
N ARG A 391 -10.94 -4.98 21.27
CA ARG A 391 -9.87 -5.89 20.89
C ARG A 391 -8.58 -5.20 20.55
N PHE A 392 -8.50 -3.88 20.67
CA PHE A 392 -7.28 -3.12 20.52
C PHE A 392 -7.04 -2.36 21.82
N GLU A 393 -5.86 -2.53 22.38
CA GLU A 393 -5.42 -1.80 23.56
C GLU A 393 -3.98 -1.34 23.37
N TYR A 394 -3.62 -0.24 24.03
CA TYR A 394 -2.24 0.21 24.04
C TYR A 394 -1.45 -0.64 25.05
N ASP A 395 -0.47 -1.41 24.57
CA ASP A 395 0.45 -2.11 25.45
C ASP A 395 1.56 -1.14 25.85
N PHE A 396 1.38 -0.53 27.02
CA PHE A 396 2.33 0.41 27.58
C PHE A 396 3.71 -0.20 27.89
N MET A 397 3.84 -1.53 28.04
CA MET A 397 5.14 -2.17 28.26
C MET A 397 5.95 -2.27 26.96
N ARG A 398 5.25 -2.38 25.82
CA ARG A 398 5.86 -2.53 24.50
C ARG A 398 5.85 -1.24 23.68
N ASP A 399 5.28 -0.18 24.24
CA ASP A 399 5.06 1.13 23.62
C ASP A 399 4.43 1.01 22.23
N THR A 400 3.48 0.09 22.10
CA THR A 400 2.79 -0.18 20.85
C THR A 400 1.36 -0.62 21.11
N MET A 401 0.47 -0.28 20.18
CA MET A 401 -0.86 -0.86 20.13
C MET A 401 -0.75 -2.38 19.91
N VAL A 402 -1.58 -3.16 20.60
CA VAL A 402 -1.69 -4.63 20.46
C VAL A 402 -3.14 -5.04 20.23
N LYS A 403 -3.33 -6.14 19.50
CA LYS A 403 -4.64 -6.76 19.29
C LYS A 403 -4.86 -7.90 20.29
N ILE A 404 -5.97 -7.86 21.01
CA ILE A 404 -6.44 -8.89 21.94
C ILE A 404 -7.18 -9.98 21.14
N ASN A 405 -6.52 -11.12 21.00
CA ASN A 405 -7.05 -12.29 20.30
C ASN A 405 -7.67 -13.33 21.25
N ASP A 406 -7.89 -12.96 22.52
CA ASP A 406 -8.49 -13.83 23.53
C ASP A 406 -9.86 -14.37 23.08
N ARG A 407 -10.17 -15.60 23.51
CA ARG A 407 -11.45 -16.24 23.24
C ARG A 407 -12.57 -15.51 23.98
N TYR A 408 -13.55 -15.02 23.23
CA TYR A 408 -14.67 -14.23 23.73
C TYR A 408 -15.97 -14.69 23.07
N GLU A 409 -16.87 -15.25 23.87
CA GLU A 409 -18.12 -15.83 23.39
C GLU A 409 -19.25 -14.79 23.33
N PHE A 410 -20.04 -14.84 22.26
CA PHE A 410 -21.24 -14.01 22.10
C PHE A 410 -22.41 -14.87 21.61
N PRO A 411 -23.59 -14.79 22.25
CA PRO A 411 -24.68 -15.71 21.95
C PRO A 411 -25.51 -15.25 20.74
N LEU A 412 -26.19 -16.20 20.09
CA LEU A 412 -27.16 -15.89 19.03
C LEU A 412 -28.35 -15.09 19.57
N GLN A 413 -28.79 -15.39 20.80
CA GLN A 413 -29.80 -14.63 21.54
C GLN A 413 -29.18 -14.02 22.81
N LEU A 414 -29.32 -12.70 22.94
CA LEU A 414 -28.79 -11.92 24.05
C LEU A 414 -29.96 -11.40 24.89
N ASP A 415 -30.09 -11.86 26.13
CA ASP A 415 -31.14 -11.42 27.05
C ASP A 415 -30.54 -10.47 28.09
N LEU A 416 -30.81 -9.17 27.94
CA LEU A 416 -30.32 -8.12 28.85
C LEU A 416 -31.25 -7.91 30.06
N ASP A 417 -32.42 -8.55 30.08
CA ASP A 417 -33.35 -8.53 31.23
C ASP A 417 -33.13 -9.71 32.20
N ARG A 418 -32.14 -10.56 31.91
CA ARG A 418 -31.76 -11.68 32.78
C ARG A 418 -31.51 -11.22 34.22
N GLU A 419 -31.67 -12.16 35.16
CA GLU A 419 -31.44 -11.90 36.59
C GLU A 419 -32.29 -10.74 37.13
N ASN A 420 -33.55 -10.63 36.65
CA ASN A 420 -34.55 -9.64 37.05
C ASN A 420 -34.20 -8.18 36.67
N GLY A 421 -33.59 -8.00 35.49
CA GLY A 421 -33.17 -6.69 34.99
C GLY A 421 -31.96 -6.14 35.74
N LYS A 422 -30.94 -6.98 35.98
CA LYS A 422 -29.73 -6.63 36.72
C LYS A 422 -29.03 -5.37 36.19
N TYR A 423 -29.01 -5.20 34.86
CA TYR A 423 -28.35 -4.07 34.21
C TYR A 423 -29.24 -2.83 34.12
N LEU A 424 -30.55 -2.97 34.37
CA LEU A 424 -31.52 -1.90 34.24
C LEU A 424 -31.62 -1.06 35.51
N SER A 425 -31.82 0.24 35.33
CA SER A 425 -32.12 1.16 36.42
C SER A 425 -33.49 0.85 37.05
N PRO A 426 -33.74 1.24 38.31
CA PRO A 426 -35.05 1.07 38.95
C PRO A 426 -36.18 1.82 38.23
N GLU A 427 -35.84 2.88 37.49
CA GLU A 427 -36.76 3.74 36.75
C GLU A 427 -36.95 3.29 35.29
N ALA A 428 -36.24 2.24 34.85
CA ALA A 428 -36.32 1.72 33.50
C ALA A 428 -37.72 1.19 33.18
N ASP A 429 -38.19 1.46 31.96
CA ASP A 429 -39.42 0.86 31.47
C ASP A 429 -39.21 -0.65 31.23
N ARG A 430 -39.95 -1.47 31.97
CA ARG A 430 -39.92 -2.94 31.87
C ARG A 430 -41.09 -3.49 31.05
N SER A 431 -41.84 -2.63 30.35
CA SER A 431 -42.95 -3.04 29.50
C SER A 431 -42.49 -3.81 28.25
N VAL A 432 -41.30 -3.49 27.75
CA VAL A 432 -40.68 -4.12 26.58
C VAL A 432 -39.48 -4.95 27.05
N ARG A 433 -39.44 -6.22 26.65
CA ARG A 433 -38.32 -7.11 27.00
C ARG A 433 -37.11 -6.83 26.12
N ASN A 434 -35.94 -6.66 26.74
CA ASN A 434 -34.66 -6.47 26.05
C ASN A 434 -34.03 -7.80 25.62
N LEU A 435 -34.79 -8.59 24.85
CA LEU A 435 -34.33 -9.81 24.20
C LEU A 435 -33.90 -9.48 22.76
N TYR A 436 -32.65 -9.78 22.44
CA TYR A 436 -32.04 -9.46 21.16
C TYR A 436 -31.61 -10.71 20.39
N THR A 437 -31.73 -10.65 19.07
CA THR A 437 -31.24 -11.67 18.14
C THR A 437 -30.07 -11.12 17.32
N LEU A 438 -28.98 -11.88 17.24
CA LEU A 438 -27.78 -11.50 16.50
C LEU A 438 -28.07 -11.41 14.99
N HIS A 439 -27.80 -10.25 14.41
CA HIS A 439 -28.01 -9.94 13.00
C HIS A 439 -26.72 -10.01 12.20
N SER A 440 -25.64 -9.42 12.70
CA SER A 440 -24.35 -9.41 12.01
C SER A 440 -23.14 -9.42 12.94
N VAL A 441 -22.04 -9.96 12.40
CA VAL A 441 -20.74 -10.11 13.05
C VAL A 441 -19.70 -9.51 12.11
N LEU A 442 -19.16 -8.35 12.45
CA LEU A 442 -18.04 -7.76 11.73
C LEU A 442 -16.76 -8.34 12.30
N VAL A 443 -15.91 -8.83 11.41
CA VAL A 443 -14.69 -9.56 11.77
C VAL A 443 -13.49 -8.78 11.28
N HIS A 444 -12.45 -8.74 12.11
CA HIS A 444 -11.14 -8.23 11.74
C HIS A 444 -10.12 -9.36 11.76
N SER A 445 -9.51 -9.61 10.61
CA SER A 445 -8.41 -10.57 10.44
C SER A 445 -7.09 -9.84 10.26
N GLY A 446 -6.12 -10.10 11.13
CA GLY A 446 -4.79 -9.46 11.07
C GLY A 446 -4.37 -8.80 12.37
N GLY A 447 -3.34 -7.96 12.28
CA GLY A 447 -2.71 -7.27 13.40
C GLY A 447 -3.03 -5.78 13.43
N VAL A 448 -2.27 -5.04 14.24
CA VAL A 448 -2.49 -3.60 14.47
C VAL A 448 -2.05 -2.73 13.29
N HIS A 449 -1.02 -3.14 12.56
CA HIS A 449 -0.45 -2.37 11.44
C HIS A 449 -1.03 -2.76 10.08
N GLY A 450 -2.02 -3.64 10.06
CA GLY A 450 -2.57 -4.20 8.83
C GLY A 450 -3.49 -5.37 9.11
N GLY A 451 -4.72 -5.25 8.64
CA GLY A 451 -5.66 -6.35 8.58
C GLY A 451 -6.71 -6.17 7.49
N HIS A 452 -7.66 -7.10 7.48
CA HIS A 452 -8.75 -7.20 6.53
C HIS A 452 -10.07 -7.34 7.28
N TYR A 453 -11.06 -6.53 6.90
CA TYR A 453 -12.38 -6.55 7.48
C TYR A 453 -13.38 -7.23 6.55
N TYR A 454 -14.25 -8.05 7.11
CA TYR A 454 -15.39 -8.63 6.41
C TYR A 454 -16.55 -8.80 7.39
N ALA A 455 -17.77 -9.01 6.89
CA ALA A 455 -18.96 -9.14 7.72
C ALA A 455 -19.72 -10.44 7.45
N PHE A 456 -20.15 -11.13 8.50
CA PHE A 456 -21.18 -12.14 8.42
C PHE A 456 -22.53 -11.50 8.74
N ILE A 457 -23.53 -11.69 7.88
CA ILE A 457 -24.84 -11.04 8.02
C ILE A 457 -25.95 -12.06 7.80
N ARG A 458 -27.05 -11.91 8.55
CA ARG A 458 -28.33 -12.61 8.36
C ARG A 458 -29.42 -11.62 7.92
N PRO A 459 -29.54 -11.32 6.62
CA PRO A 459 -30.46 -10.29 6.12
C PRO A 459 -31.91 -10.45 6.56
N THR A 460 -32.39 -11.70 6.65
CA THR A 460 -33.77 -12.04 7.03
C THR A 460 -33.89 -12.61 8.44
N LEU A 461 -32.80 -12.61 9.22
CA LEU A 461 -32.71 -13.27 10.53
C LEU A 461 -33.12 -14.77 10.49
N SER A 462 -32.99 -15.42 9.32
CA SER A 462 -33.14 -16.87 9.17
C SER A 462 -31.86 -17.60 9.62
N ASP A 463 -31.82 -18.92 9.57
CA ASP A 463 -30.62 -19.70 9.97
C ASP A 463 -29.45 -19.58 8.96
N GLN A 464 -29.70 -19.05 7.76
CA GLN A 464 -28.69 -18.89 6.72
C GLN A 464 -27.84 -17.65 6.96
N TRP A 465 -26.53 -17.85 7.08
CA TRP A 465 -25.54 -16.78 7.14
C TRP A 465 -24.92 -16.52 5.78
N TYR A 466 -24.56 -15.26 5.55
CA TYR A 466 -23.81 -14.84 4.37
C TYR A 466 -22.56 -14.10 4.79
N LYS A 467 -21.41 -14.47 4.20
CA LYS A 467 -20.15 -13.76 4.37
C LYS A 467 -20.00 -12.74 3.25
N PHE A 468 -19.94 -11.48 3.61
CA PHE A 468 -19.67 -10.34 2.74
C PHE A 468 -18.19 -9.98 2.88
N ASP A 469 -17.40 -10.38 1.89
CA ASP A 469 -15.96 -10.21 1.83
C ASP A 469 -15.62 -9.40 0.57
N ASP A 470 -15.69 -8.07 0.71
CA ASP A 470 -15.63 -7.10 -0.39
C ASP A 470 -16.55 -7.49 -1.56
N GLU A 471 -15.98 -7.86 -2.71
CA GLU A 471 -16.71 -8.17 -3.94
C GLU A 471 -17.46 -9.50 -3.89
N ARG A 472 -17.07 -10.38 -2.96
CA ARG A 472 -17.55 -11.74 -2.89
C ARG A 472 -18.56 -11.90 -1.76
N VAL A 473 -19.69 -12.53 -2.08
CA VAL A 473 -20.70 -12.91 -1.09
C VAL A 473 -20.87 -14.42 -1.10
N THR A 474 -20.59 -15.13 -0.02
CA THR A 474 -20.76 -16.59 0.08
C THR A 474 -21.78 -16.98 1.13
N LYS A 475 -22.48 -18.09 0.93
CA LYS A 475 -23.28 -18.75 1.98
C LYS A 475 -22.34 -19.45 2.95
N GLU A 476 -22.54 -19.22 4.24
CA GLU A 476 -21.75 -19.86 5.30
C GLU A 476 -22.66 -20.47 6.35
N ASP A 477 -22.11 -21.41 7.13
CA ASP A 477 -22.82 -22.02 8.25
C ASP A 477 -22.71 -21.15 9.52
N MET A 478 -23.58 -21.43 10.49
CA MET A 478 -23.60 -20.73 11.77
C MET A 478 -22.29 -20.92 12.55
N LYS A 479 -21.65 -22.08 12.45
CA LYS A 479 -20.41 -22.38 13.18
C LYS A 479 -19.29 -21.44 12.74
N ARG A 480 -19.15 -21.19 11.44
CA ARG A 480 -18.19 -20.26 10.86
C ARG A 480 -18.49 -18.81 11.19
N ALA A 481 -19.76 -18.41 11.12
CA ALA A 481 -20.15 -17.02 11.41
C ALA A 481 -20.06 -16.66 12.90
N LEU A 482 -20.19 -17.65 13.79
CA LEU A 482 -20.26 -17.46 15.24
C LEU A 482 -19.04 -18.04 15.98
N GLU A 483 -18.96 -19.37 16.10
CA GLU A 483 -17.98 -20.06 16.96
C GLU A 483 -16.53 -19.83 16.51
N GLU A 484 -16.28 -19.83 15.21
CA GLU A 484 -14.94 -19.60 14.67
C GLU A 484 -14.47 -18.14 14.86
N GLN A 485 -15.38 -17.22 15.20
CA GLN A 485 -15.10 -15.79 15.38
C GLN A 485 -14.88 -15.38 16.85
N TYR A 486 -14.95 -16.33 17.80
CA TYR A 486 -14.68 -16.05 19.22
C TYR A 486 -13.21 -15.68 19.49
N GLY A 487 -12.27 -16.10 18.65
CA GLY A 487 -10.83 -15.98 18.89
C GLY A 487 -10.27 -17.12 19.74
N GLY A 488 -9.09 -16.92 20.33
CA GLY A 488 -8.38 -17.90 21.14
C GLY A 488 -7.28 -18.66 20.39
N GLU A 489 -6.75 -19.69 21.05
CA GLU A 489 -5.75 -20.59 20.47
C GLU A 489 -6.41 -21.82 19.85
N GLU A 490 -5.98 -22.21 18.66
CA GLU A 490 -6.40 -23.45 18.00
C GLU A 490 -5.31 -24.51 18.18
N GLU A 491 -5.73 -25.68 18.67
CA GLU A 491 -4.87 -26.87 18.79
C GLU A 491 -5.06 -27.74 17.55
N LEU A 492 -4.00 -27.92 16.76
CA LEU A 492 -4.01 -28.90 15.68
C LEU A 492 -4.02 -30.32 16.28
N PRO A 493 -4.79 -31.27 15.70
CA PRO A 493 -4.74 -32.67 16.14
C PRO A 493 -3.31 -33.22 16.02
N GLN A 494 -2.91 -34.04 17.01
CA GLN A 494 -1.58 -34.61 17.10
C GLN A 494 -1.19 -35.33 15.80
N THR A 495 -0.16 -34.84 15.12
CA THR A 495 0.32 -35.46 13.88
C THR A 495 1.07 -36.78 14.10
N ASN A 496 1.36 -37.17 15.36
CA ASN A 496 1.98 -38.45 15.71
C ASN A 496 1.60 -38.91 17.15
N PRO A 497 0.75 -39.93 17.33
CA PRO A 497 0.54 -40.53 18.65
C PRO A 497 1.75 -41.40 19.01
N GLY A 498 2.74 -40.82 19.70
CA GLY A 498 3.93 -41.57 20.13
C GLY A 498 5.13 -40.74 20.61
N PHE A 499 5.16 -39.43 20.37
CA PHE A 499 6.18 -38.53 20.90
C PHE A 499 5.55 -37.52 21.88
N ASN A 500 6.05 -37.49 23.12
CA ASN A 500 5.64 -36.53 24.16
C ASN A 500 6.17 -35.11 23.85
N ASN A 501 5.70 -34.48 22.78
CA ASN A 501 5.82 -33.04 22.59
C ASN A 501 4.44 -32.41 22.80
N THR A 502 4.39 -31.35 23.61
CA THR A 502 3.20 -30.53 23.83
C THR A 502 2.58 -30.09 22.49
N PRO A 503 1.24 -30.09 22.33
CA PRO A 503 0.58 -29.65 21.10
C PRO A 503 1.03 -28.24 20.70
N PHE A 504 1.35 -28.04 19.41
CA PHE A 504 1.62 -26.71 18.86
C PHE A 504 0.31 -25.92 18.85
N LYS A 505 0.22 -24.88 19.69
CA LYS A 505 -0.91 -23.95 19.76
C LYS A 505 -0.61 -22.76 18.87
N PHE A 506 -1.58 -22.34 18.04
CA PHE A 506 -1.47 -21.11 17.26
C PHE A 506 -2.67 -20.21 17.54
N THR A 507 -2.41 -18.91 17.69
CA THR A 507 -3.45 -17.91 18.01
C THR A 507 -4.28 -17.58 16.76
N LYS A 508 -5.61 -17.57 16.87
CA LYS A 508 -6.48 -17.10 15.79
C LYS A 508 -6.38 -15.60 15.64
N TYR A 509 -5.88 -15.14 14.50
CA TYR A 509 -5.77 -13.72 14.16
C TYR A 509 -7.05 -13.14 13.55
N SER A 510 -8.06 -13.96 13.30
CA SER A 510 -9.40 -13.53 12.89
C SER A 510 -10.38 -13.70 14.05
N ASN A 511 -11.09 -12.63 14.39
CA ASN A 511 -12.08 -12.61 15.46
C ASN A 511 -13.07 -11.46 15.30
N ALA A 512 -14.24 -11.61 15.91
CA ALA A 512 -15.30 -10.61 15.89
C ALA A 512 -14.82 -9.31 16.54
N TYR A 513 -15.05 -8.19 15.84
CA TYR A 513 -14.70 -6.84 16.26
C TYR A 513 -15.93 -6.03 16.68
N MET A 514 -17.03 -6.15 15.94
CA MET A 514 -18.28 -5.45 16.23
C MET A 514 -19.47 -6.40 15.99
N LEU A 515 -20.43 -6.37 16.90
CA LEU A 515 -21.64 -7.20 16.84
C LEU A 515 -22.86 -6.29 16.70
N VAL A 516 -23.83 -6.69 15.87
CA VAL A 516 -25.10 -5.98 15.75
C VAL A 516 -26.24 -6.93 16.07
N TYR A 517 -27.07 -6.49 17.00
CA TYR A 517 -28.20 -7.21 17.56
C TYR A 517 -29.50 -6.44 17.28
N ILE A 518 -30.60 -7.15 16.99
CA ILE A 518 -31.93 -6.55 16.77
C ILE A 518 -32.88 -7.05 17.86
N ARG A 519 -33.63 -6.15 18.49
CA ARG A 519 -34.61 -6.52 19.53
C ARG A 519 -35.74 -7.32 18.90
N GLU A 520 -36.10 -8.46 19.53
CA GLU A 520 -37.08 -9.39 18.98
C GLU A 520 -38.48 -8.75 18.84
N SER A 521 -38.87 -7.85 19.75
CA SER A 521 -40.15 -7.13 19.67
C SER A 521 -40.23 -6.12 18.53
N ASP A 522 -39.09 -5.59 18.08
CA ASP A 522 -39.01 -4.59 17.01
C ASP A 522 -38.68 -5.22 15.64
N LYS A 523 -38.48 -6.55 15.60
CA LYS A 523 -38.01 -7.30 14.42
C LYS A 523 -38.81 -7.02 13.16
N ASP A 524 -40.14 -7.09 13.22
CA ASP A 524 -41.01 -6.90 12.05
C ASP A 524 -40.97 -5.44 11.53
N LYS A 525 -40.71 -4.48 12.43
CA LYS A 525 -40.55 -3.07 12.07
C LYS A 525 -39.19 -2.81 11.41
N ILE A 526 -38.12 -3.42 11.93
CA ILE A 526 -36.75 -3.21 11.46
C ILE A 526 -36.47 -3.99 10.16
N ILE A 527 -36.86 -5.27 10.10
CA ILE A 527 -36.73 -6.15 8.93
C ILE A 527 -37.97 -6.02 8.04
N CYS A 528 -38.27 -4.79 7.63
CA CYS A 528 -39.40 -4.50 6.76
C CYS A 528 -39.07 -4.76 5.28
N ASN A 529 -40.12 -4.93 4.45
CA ASN A 529 -39.93 -4.97 3.00
C ASN A 529 -39.60 -3.57 2.46
N VAL A 530 -38.67 -3.50 1.51
CA VAL A 530 -38.29 -2.25 0.81
C VAL A 530 -38.37 -2.51 -0.68
N ASP A 531 -39.36 -1.90 -1.31
CA ASP A 531 -39.69 -2.12 -2.71
C ASP A 531 -39.31 -0.89 -3.55
N GLU A 532 -39.41 -1.02 -4.88
CA GLU A 532 -39.23 0.09 -5.83
C GLU A 532 -40.12 1.32 -5.56
N LYS A 533 -41.21 1.15 -4.80
CA LYS A 533 -42.16 2.22 -4.44
C LYS A 533 -41.64 3.11 -3.32
N ASP A 534 -40.71 2.61 -2.51
CA ASP A 534 -40.09 3.36 -1.40
C ASP A 534 -38.96 4.28 -1.91
N ILE A 535 -38.57 4.15 -3.18
CA ILE A 535 -37.53 4.95 -3.83
C ILE A 535 -38.20 6.09 -4.60
N ALA A 536 -37.81 7.33 -4.33
CA ALA A 536 -38.38 8.50 -4.98
C ALA A 536 -38.24 8.43 -6.52
N GLU A 537 -39.29 8.84 -7.25
CA GLU A 537 -39.36 8.71 -8.71
C GLU A 537 -38.20 9.42 -9.43
N HIS A 538 -37.84 10.63 -8.99
CA HIS A 538 -36.73 11.39 -9.56
C HIS A 538 -35.37 10.67 -9.40
N LEU A 539 -35.13 9.99 -8.27
CA LEU A 539 -33.92 9.18 -8.04
C LEU A 539 -33.89 7.98 -8.98
N ARG A 540 -35.03 7.29 -9.16
CA ARG A 540 -35.13 6.13 -10.06
C ARG A 540 -34.81 6.51 -11.50
N ILE A 541 -35.40 7.60 -12.00
CA ILE A 541 -35.17 8.08 -13.38
C ILE A 541 -33.70 8.45 -13.56
N ARG A 542 -33.12 9.20 -12.61
CA ARG A 542 -31.72 9.60 -12.64
C ARG A 542 -30.77 8.40 -12.66
N LEU A 543 -30.90 7.48 -11.71
CA LEU A 543 -29.99 6.35 -11.56
C LEU A 543 -30.11 5.36 -12.73
N LYS A 544 -31.31 5.19 -13.28
CA LYS A 544 -31.51 4.40 -14.49
C LYS A 544 -30.81 5.02 -15.71
N LYS A 545 -30.93 6.34 -15.89
CA LYS A 545 -30.22 7.06 -16.94
C LYS A 545 -28.70 6.98 -16.78
N GLU A 546 -28.17 7.14 -15.57
CA GLU A 546 -26.74 6.99 -15.27
C GLU A 546 -26.23 5.58 -15.60
N GLN A 547 -27.04 4.55 -15.34
CA GLN A 547 -26.75 3.16 -15.69
C GLN A 547 -26.73 2.94 -17.21
N GLU A 548 -27.74 3.44 -17.93
CA GLU A 548 -27.82 3.36 -19.40
C GLU A 548 -26.62 4.05 -20.06
N GLU A 549 -26.26 5.26 -19.64
CA GLU A 549 -25.07 5.98 -20.15
C GLU A 549 -23.76 5.22 -19.90
N LYS A 550 -23.66 4.53 -18.75
CA LYS A 550 -22.47 3.73 -18.41
C LYS A 550 -22.40 2.46 -19.24
N GLU A 551 -23.54 1.81 -19.48
CA GLU A 551 -23.63 0.66 -20.38
C GLU A 551 -23.31 1.05 -21.82
N ASP A 552 -23.79 2.20 -22.30
CA ASP A 552 -23.43 2.73 -23.61
C ASP A 552 -21.95 3.05 -23.72
N LYS A 553 -21.32 3.62 -22.69
CA LYS A 553 -19.85 3.78 -22.63
C LYS A 553 -19.12 2.44 -22.66
N ARG A 554 -19.63 1.42 -21.98
CA ARG A 554 -19.05 0.06 -21.99
C ARG A 554 -19.19 -0.58 -23.37
N ARG A 555 -20.35 -0.45 -24.01
CA ARG A 555 -20.60 -0.86 -25.39
C ARG A 555 -19.65 -0.14 -26.35
N TYR A 556 -19.51 1.17 -26.23
CA TYR A 556 -18.56 1.95 -27.03
C TYR A 556 -17.11 1.47 -26.85
N LYS A 557 -16.69 1.15 -25.61
CA LYS A 557 -15.36 0.57 -25.35
C LYS A 557 -15.20 -0.81 -25.98
N ALA A 558 -16.21 -1.67 -25.86
CA ALA A 558 -16.22 -2.99 -26.49
C ALA A 558 -16.17 -2.90 -28.02
N GLU A 559 -16.90 -1.94 -28.61
CA GLU A 559 -16.83 -1.62 -30.03
C GLU A 559 -15.48 -1.03 -30.42
N ALA A 560 -14.89 -0.15 -29.61
CA ALA A 560 -13.57 0.44 -29.85
C ALA A 560 -12.48 -0.63 -29.95
N HIS A 561 -12.57 -1.73 -29.19
CA HIS A 561 -11.66 -2.87 -29.30
C HIS A 561 -11.70 -3.55 -30.69
N LEU A 562 -12.77 -3.39 -31.47
CA LEU A 562 -12.87 -3.89 -32.85
C LEU A 562 -12.09 -3.03 -33.86
N TYR A 563 -11.69 -1.82 -33.48
CA TYR A 563 -10.93 -0.91 -34.33
C TYR A 563 -9.44 -0.92 -33.98
N THR A 564 -8.63 -0.46 -34.92
CA THR A 564 -7.22 -0.17 -34.72
C THR A 564 -6.85 1.13 -35.42
N ILE A 565 -5.74 1.72 -34.97
CA ILE A 565 -5.21 2.97 -35.52
C ILE A 565 -3.99 2.61 -36.37
N ILE A 566 -4.00 3.05 -37.62
CA ILE A 566 -2.85 3.00 -38.53
C ILE A 566 -2.35 4.43 -38.71
N LYS A 567 -1.06 4.65 -38.45
CA LYS A 567 -0.38 5.93 -38.67
C LYS A 567 0.44 5.84 -39.95
N VAL A 568 0.21 6.75 -40.89
CA VAL A 568 0.86 6.75 -42.20
C VAL A 568 1.69 8.02 -42.37
N ALA A 569 3.01 7.86 -42.46
CA ALA A 569 3.95 8.95 -42.72
C ALA A 569 4.29 9.03 -44.22
N ARG A 570 4.48 10.24 -44.74
CA ARG A 570 4.87 10.56 -46.12
C ARG A 570 6.05 11.52 -46.17
N ASP A 571 6.67 11.65 -47.33
CA ASP A 571 7.78 12.58 -47.57
C ASP A 571 7.44 14.04 -47.17
N GLU A 572 6.19 14.48 -47.33
CA GLU A 572 5.75 15.82 -46.90
C GLU A 572 5.77 15.97 -45.38
N ASP A 573 5.36 14.94 -44.64
CA ASP A 573 5.33 14.97 -43.17
C ASP A 573 6.76 15.02 -42.61
N LEU A 574 7.69 14.30 -43.26
CA LEU A 574 9.13 14.33 -42.95
C LEU A 574 9.71 15.74 -43.21
N ALA A 575 9.37 16.36 -44.34
CA ALA A 575 9.83 17.69 -44.70
C ALA A 575 9.29 18.80 -43.77
N GLU A 576 8.08 18.63 -43.24
CA GLU A 576 7.47 19.60 -42.34
C GLU A 576 8.06 19.55 -40.93
N GLN A 577 8.45 18.36 -40.45
CA GLN A 577 8.87 18.13 -39.07
C GLN A 577 10.39 18.25 -38.87
N ILE A 578 11.20 17.73 -39.80
CA ILE A 578 12.67 17.73 -39.68
C ILE A 578 13.20 19.17 -39.73
N GLY A 579 13.97 19.55 -38.72
CA GLY A 579 14.55 20.90 -38.56
C GLY A 579 13.74 21.85 -37.70
N ARG A 580 12.54 21.46 -37.29
CA ARG A 580 11.64 22.28 -36.45
C ARG A 580 11.35 21.56 -35.14
N ASP A 581 10.59 20.47 -35.28
CA ASP A 581 10.12 19.66 -34.17
C ASP A 581 11.06 18.48 -33.90
N ILE A 582 11.77 18.03 -34.93
CA ILE A 582 12.58 16.81 -34.91
C ILE A 582 13.92 17.10 -35.57
N TYR A 583 15.00 16.66 -34.94
CA TYR A 583 16.36 16.77 -35.49
C TYR A 583 16.98 15.39 -35.74
N PHE A 584 16.62 14.40 -34.93
CA PHE A 584 17.02 13.00 -35.08
C PHE A 584 15.82 12.13 -35.46
N ASP A 585 16.04 11.11 -36.30
CA ASP A 585 15.02 10.26 -36.90
C ASP A 585 14.16 10.98 -37.96
N LEU A 586 13.16 10.30 -38.51
CA LEU A 586 12.37 10.78 -39.65
C LEU A 586 11.13 11.57 -39.23
N VAL A 587 10.38 11.12 -38.23
CA VAL A 587 9.03 11.65 -37.97
C VAL A 587 8.49 11.33 -36.58
N ASP A 588 7.72 12.26 -36.02
CA ASP A 588 6.89 12.10 -34.83
C ASP A 588 5.53 11.60 -35.30
N HIS A 589 5.27 10.35 -34.94
CA HIS A 589 4.08 9.64 -35.37
C HIS A 589 2.79 10.20 -34.74
N ASP A 590 2.89 11.00 -33.69
CA ASP A 590 1.70 11.62 -33.09
C ASP A 590 1.22 12.83 -33.89
N LYS A 591 2.07 13.35 -34.78
CA LYS A 591 1.76 14.46 -35.70
C LYS A 591 1.40 13.99 -37.12
N VAL A 592 1.50 12.70 -37.43
CA VAL A 592 1.12 12.18 -38.76
C VAL A 592 -0.36 11.81 -38.84
N ARG A 593 -0.86 11.66 -40.07
CA ARG A 593 -2.26 11.28 -40.30
C ARG A 593 -2.55 9.89 -39.76
N SER A 594 -3.60 9.80 -38.94
CA SER A 594 -4.07 8.57 -38.31
C SER A 594 -5.39 8.11 -38.92
N PHE A 595 -5.49 6.80 -39.20
CA PHE A 595 -6.67 6.16 -39.76
C PHE A 595 -7.26 5.19 -38.74
N ARG A 596 -8.51 5.40 -38.35
CA ARG A 596 -9.26 4.47 -37.48
C ARG A 596 -10.03 3.48 -38.35
N ILE A 597 -9.57 2.23 -38.39
CA ILE A 597 -10.07 1.18 -39.29
C ILE A 597 -10.46 -0.07 -38.49
N GLN A 598 -11.50 -0.79 -38.92
CA GLN A 598 -11.90 -2.05 -38.29
C GLN A 598 -10.85 -3.14 -38.55
N LYS A 599 -10.51 -3.93 -37.53
CA LYS A 599 -9.46 -4.96 -37.59
C LYS A 599 -9.71 -6.01 -38.68
N GLN A 600 -10.96 -6.32 -39.00
CA GLN A 600 -11.37 -7.30 -39.99
C GLN A 600 -11.28 -6.82 -41.45
N ILE A 601 -11.13 -5.51 -41.71
CA ILE A 601 -11.08 -4.98 -43.07
C ILE A 601 -9.81 -5.47 -43.79
N PRO A 602 -9.90 -5.96 -45.05
CA PRO A 602 -8.73 -6.31 -45.85
C PRO A 602 -7.83 -5.11 -46.10
N PHE A 603 -6.50 -5.31 -46.07
CA PHE A 603 -5.55 -4.20 -46.24
C PHE A 603 -5.69 -3.49 -47.61
N HIS A 604 -6.10 -4.20 -48.67
CA HIS A 604 -6.40 -3.58 -49.97
C HIS A 604 -7.49 -2.50 -49.89
N VAL A 605 -8.54 -2.72 -49.09
CA VAL A 605 -9.61 -1.73 -48.89
C VAL A 605 -9.07 -0.53 -48.11
N PHE A 606 -8.14 -0.74 -47.17
CA PHE A 606 -7.44 0.36 -46.51
C PHE A 606 -6.63 1.21 -47.51
N LYS A 607 -5.99 0.61 -48.53
CA LYS A 607 -5.29 1.38 -49.59
C LYS A 607 -6.24 2.33 -50.34
N GLU A 608 -7.50 1.95 -50.52
CA GLU A 608 -8.53 2.81 -51.12
C GLU A 608 -8.89 4.00 -50.22
N GLU A 609 -8.98 3.80 -48.91
CA GLU A 609 -9.20 4.89 -47.95
C GLU A 609 -8.02 5.88 -47.95
N VAL A 610 -6.78 5.36 -47.99
CA VAL A 610 -5.58 6.19 -48.17
C VAL A 610 -5.60 6.93 -49.51
N ALA A 611 -6.08 6.29 -50.58
CA ALA A 611 -6.21 6.91 -51.89
C ALA A 611 -7.20 8.08 -51.89
N LYS A 612 -8.33 7.94 -51.20
CA LYS A 612 -9.33 9.01 -51.04
C LYS A 612 -8.77 10.17 -50.22
N GLU A 613 -8.07 9.87 -49.14
CA GLU A 613 -7.56 10.88 -48.22
C GLU A 613 -6.40 11.70 -48.83
N PHE A 614 -5.43 11.03 -49.46
CA PHE A 614 -4.23 11.69 -49.99
C PHE A 614 -4.27 11.94 -51.50
N GLY A 615 -5.29 11.48 -52.21
CA GLY A 615 -5.41 11.63 -53.66
C GLY A 615 -4.40 10.80 -54.46
N ILE A 616 -3.80 9.78 -53.86
CA ILE A 616 -2.79 8.91 -54.50
C ILE A 616 -3.44 7.59 -54.91
N PRO A 617 -3.58 7.27 -56.21
CA PRO A 617 -4.14 6.00 -56.66
C PRO A 617 -3.43 4.77 -56.10
N VAL A 618 -4.19 3.71 -55.79
CA VAL A 618 -3.71 2.47 -55.14
C VAL A 618 -2.50 1.85 -55.85
N GLN A 619 -2.45 1.90 -57.18
CA GLN A 619 -1.36 1.37 -57.99
C GLN A 619 -0.02 2.10 -57.86
N TYR A 620 -0.03 3.30 -57.27
CA TYR A 620 1.17 4.12 -57.04
C TYR A 620 1.58 4.16 -55.56
N GLN A 621 0.92 3.35 -54.71
CA GLN A 621 1.20 3.26 -53.28
C GLN A 621 2.06 2.02 -52.97
N ARG A 622 3.24 2.23 -52.37
CA ARG A 622 3.99 1.17 -51.71
C ARG A 622 4.16 1.48 -50.23
N PHE A 623 3.68 0.59 -49.37
CA PHE A 623 3.78 0.76 -47.91
C PHE A 623 4.99 0.03 -47.35
N TRP A 624 5.69 0.71 -46.44
CA TRP A 624 6.82 0.17 -45.69
C TRP A 624 6.45 0.01 -44.22
N ILE A 625 6.81 -1.14 -43.65
CA ILE A 625 6.68 -1.36 -42.21
C ILE A 625 7.81 -0.62 -41.50
N TRP A 626 7.45 0.14 -40.47
CA TRP A 626 8.43 0.61 -39.50
C TRP A 626 8.77 -0.47 -38.47
N ALA A 627 10.05 -0.59 -38.15
CA ALA A 627 10.52 -1.54 -37.15
C ALA A 627 11.48 -0.89 -36.16
N LYS A 628 11.46 -1.37 -34.91
CA LYS A 628 12.41 -0.99 -33.88
C LYS A 628 13.69 -1.79 -34.05
N ARG A 629 14.81 -1.10 -34.16
CA ARG A 629 16.13 -1.69 -34.33
C ARG A 629 16.83 -1.88 -32.98
N GLN A 630 17.95 -2.61 -32.99
CA GLN A 630 18.75 -2.91 -31.79
C GLN A 630 19.34 -1.65 -31.14
N ASN A 631 19.66 -0.63 -31.93
CA ASN A 631 20.14 0.68 -31.48
C ASN A 631 19.02 1.60 -30.97
N HIS A 632 17.81 1.07 -30.75
CA HIS A 632 16.62 1.79 -30.29
C HIS A 632 16.07 2.85 -31.26
N THR A 633 16.57 2.94 -32.49
CA THR A 633 15.90 3.73 -33.53
C THR A 633 14.67 3.00 -34.06
N TYR A 634 13.73 3.76 -34.60
CA TYR A 634 12.53 3.25 -35.24
C TYR A 634 12.61 3.74 -36.68
N ARG A 635 12.63 2.85 -37.68
CA ARG A 635 12.86 3.25 -39.09
C ARG A 635 12.03 2.39 -40.05
N PRO A 636 11.71 2.88 -41.26
CA PRO A 636 11.21 2.05 -42.35
C PRO A 636 12.19 0.89 -42.61
N ASN A 637 11.73 -0.36 -42.50
CA ASN A 637 12.61 -1.52 -42.59
C ASN A 637 12.48 -2.27 -43.91
N ARG A 638 11.25 -2.51 -44.36
CA ARG A 638 10.97 -3.22 -45.62
C ARG A 638 9.58 -2.90 -46.15
N PRO A 639 9.35 -3.05 -47.47
CA PRO A 639 8.00 -2.98 -48.02
C PRO A 639 7.13 -4.16 -47.56
N LEU A 640 5.81 -3.93 -47.56
CA LEU A 640 4.82 -4.98 -47.41
C LEU A 640 4.89 -5.97 -48.57
N THR A 641 4.80 -7.25 -48.25
CA THR A 641 4.72 -8.32 -49.25
C THR A 641 3.30 -8.47 -49.78
N SER A 642 3.13 -9.04 -50.97
CA SER A 642 1.78 -9.30 -51.54
C SER A 642 0.93 -10.23 -50.67
N GLN A 643 1.55 -11.12 -49.89
CA GLN A 643 0.84 -11.97 -48.93
C GLN A 643 0.32 -11.18 -47.73
N GLU A 644 1.11 -10.22 -47.23
CA GLU A 644 0.72 -9.32 -46.14
C GLU A 644 -0.36 -8.33 -46.58
N GLU A 645 -0.28 -7.78 -47.80
CA GLU A 645 -1.34 -6.92 -48.34
C GLU A 645 -2.67 -7.65 -48.60
N ALA A 646 -2.65 -8.98 -48.68
CA ALA A 646 -3.85 -9.80 -48.82
C ALA A 646 -4.56 -10.12 -47.49
N GLN A 647 -3.92 -9.84 -46.35
CA GLN A 647 -4.48 -10.09 -45.02
C GLN A 647 -5.40 -8.95 -44.54
N SER A 648 -6.11 -9.20 -43.43
CA SER A 648 -6.83 -8.13 -42.73
C SER A 648 -5.85 -7.20 -42.00
N VAL A 649 -6.28 -5.95 -41.79
CA VAL A 649 -5.50 -4.95 -41.05
C VAL A 649 -5.10 -5.46 -39.66
N GLY A 650 -6.01 -6.18 -38.97
CA GLY A 650 -5.76 -6.74 -37.65
C GLY A 650 -4.68 -7.82 -37.65
N GLN A 651 -4.71 -8.73 -38.63
CA GLN A 651 -3.68 -9.76 -38.79
C GLN A 651 -2.33 -9.16 -39.17
N LEU A 652 -2.32 -8.18 -40.07
CA LEU A 652 -1.09 -7.47 -40.45
C LEU A 652 -0.45 -6.77 -39.23
N ARG A 653 -1.29 -6.17 -38.38
CA ARG A 653 -0.84 -5.58 -37.11
C ARG A 653 -0.21 -6.64 -36.20
N GLU A 654 -0.80 -7.81 -36.05
CA GLU A 654 -0.26 -8.89 -35.20
C GLU A 654 1.08 -9.43 -35.72
N VAL A 655 1.22 -9.62 -37.04
CA VAL A 655 2.46 -10.08 -37.67
C VAL A 655 3.59 -9.07 -37.51
N SER A 656 3.26 -7.77 -37.56
CA SER A 656 4.22 -6.68 -37.34
C SER A 656 4.63 -6.53 -35.85
N ASN A 657 3.77 -6.95 -34.91
CA ASN A 657 3.90 -6.70 -33.46
C ASN A 657 4.64 -7.76 -32.66
N LYS A 658 5.88 -8.11 -33.04
CA LYS A 658 6.77 -8.85 -32.13
C LYS A 658 7.26 -8.02 -30.90
N ALA A 659 6.88 -6.74 -30.80
CA ALA A 659 7.43 -5.78 -29.84
C ALA A 659 6.40 -4.97 -29.01
N HIS A 660 5.14 -5.42 -28.86
CA HIS A 660 4.12 -4.79 -27.99
C HIS A 660 3.80 -3.29 -28.28
N ASN A 661 3.62 -2.88 -29.55
CA ASN A 661 3.06 -1.55 -29.84
C ASN A 661 1.58 -1.63 -30.19
N ALA A 662 0.73 -0.81 -29.57
CA ALA A 662 -0.71 -0.86 -29.82
C ALA A 662 -1.12 -0.43 -31.26
N GLU A 663 -0.24 0.27 -31.99
CA GLU A 663 -0.53 0.94 -33.26
C GLU A 663 0.32 0.38 -34.42
N LEU A 664 -0.26 0.30 -35.63
CA LEU A 664 0.47 -0.04 -36.86
C LEU A 664 1.02 1.24 -37.50
N LYS A 665 2.34 1.33 -37.67
CA LYS A 665 3.02 2.50 -38.24
C LYS A 665 3.61 2.16 -39.60
N LEU A 666 3.25 2.93 -40.62
CA LEU A 666 3.64 2.71 -42.01
C LEU A 666 4.25 3.97 -42.62
N PHE A 667 5.21 3.78 -43.53
CA PHE A 667 5.66 4.83 -44.44
C PHE A 667 5.11 4.58 -45.84
N LEU A 668 4.51 5.60 -46.46
CA LEU A 668 3.96 5.54 -47.80
C LEU A 668 4.98 6.08 -48.81
N GLU A 669 5.55 5.18 -49.60
CA GLU A 669 6.43 5.51 -50.72
C GLU A 669 5.60 5.87 -51.96
N VAL A 670 5.84 7.07 -52.51
CA VAL A 670 5.19 7.60 -53.72
C VAL A 670 6.27 8.16 -54.65
N GLU A 671 6.28 7.71 -55.90
CA GLU A 671 7.23 8.20 -56.90
C GLU A 671 6.60 9.26 -57.83
N HIS A 672 7.40 10.26 -58.20
CA HIS A 672 7.00 11.33 -59.11
C HIS A 672 7.85 11.32 -60.37
N GLY A 673 7.20 11.37 -61.53
CA GLY A 673 7.84 11.54 -62.84
C GLY A 673 8.43 12.94 -63.04
N GLN A 674 9.12 13.13 -64.17
CA GLN A 674 9.72 14.43 -64.54
C GLN A 674 8.70 15.55 -64.72
N ASP A 675 7.43 15.20 -64.94
CA ASP A 675 6.27 16.08 -65.05
C ASP A 675 5.50 16.25 -63.72
N LEU A 676 6.11 15.82 -62.59
CA LEU A 676 5.55 15.82 -61.23
C LEU A 676 4.31 14.91 -61.04
N ARG A 677 3.94 14.11 -62.04
CA ARG A 677 2.84 13.15 -61.93
C ARG A 677 3.27 11.91 -61.16
N THR A 678 2.33 11.33 -60.40
CA THR A 678 2.58 10.09 -59.67
C THR A 678 2.78 8.92 -60.64
N ILE A 679 3.85 8.16 -60.43
CA ILE A 679 4.20 6.97 -61.20
C ILE A 679 4.33 5.76 -60.27
N PRO A 680 4.20 4.52 -60.77
CA PRO A 680 4.42 3.33 -59.96
C PRO A 680 5.85 3.31 -59.39
N PRO A 681 6.02 3.03 -58.09
CA PRO A 681 7.34 2.82 -57.51
C PRO A 681 8.10 1.69 -58.21
N PRO A 682 9.41 1.85 -58.51
CA PRO A 682 10.20 0.84 -59.22
C PRO A 682 10.32 -0.43 -58.40
N ASP A 683 10.30 -1.61 -59.03
CA ASP A 683 10.44 -2.89 -58.33
C ASP A 683 11.75 -2.94 -57.54
N LYS A 684 11.65 -3.21 -56.23
CA LYS A 684 12.80 -3.31 -55.33
C LYS A 684 13.43 -4.70 -55.46
N THR A 685 14.67 -4.76 -55.95
CA THR A 685 15.47 -6.00 -55.91
C THR A 685 16.15 -6.16 -54.54
N ARG A 686 16.73 -7.35 -54.27
CA ARG A 686 17.49 -7.57 -53.01
C ARG A 686 18.77 -6.73 -52.91
N GLU A 687 19.26 -6.22 -54.03
CA GLU A 687 20.40 -5.30 -54.06
C GLU A 687 19.98 -3.84 -53.93
N ASP A 688 18.67 -3.52 -53.92
CA ASP A 688 18.19 -2.16 -53.73
C ASP A 688 17.91 -1.89 -52.24
N ILE A 689 18.34 -0.72 -51.77
CA ILE A 689 18.05 -0.21 -50.42
C ILE A 689 17.49 1.21 -50.51
N LEU A 690 16.53 1.54 -49.65
CA LEU A 690 15.93 2.88 -49.56
C LEU A 690 16.63 3.70 -48.48
N LEU A 691 17.24 4.83 -48.88
CA LEU A 691 17.96 5.75 -47.99
C LEU A 691 17.27 7.10 -47.92
N PHE A 692 17.37 7.75 -46.76
CA PHE A 692 16.81 9.06 -46.48
C PHE A 692 17.93 10.08 -46.27
N PHE A 693 17.72 11.33 -46.72
CA PHE A 693 18.77 12.33 -46.74
C PHE A 693 18.37 13.61 -46.01
N LYS A 694 19.24 14.09 -45.13
CA LYS A 694 19.11 15.37 -44.43
C LYS A 694 20.28 16.27 -44.79
N LEU A 695 20.02 17.55 -45.05
CA LEU A 695 21.05 18.56 -45.27
C LEU A 695 21.19 19.42 -44.03
N TYR A 696 22.42 19.57 -43.55
CA TYR A 696 22.78 20.51 -42.51
C TYR A 696 23.45 21.75 -43.11
N ASP A 697 23.03 22.92 -42.65
CA ASP A 697 23.60 24.22 -42.97
C ASP A 697 24.32 24.77 -41.73
N PRO A 698 25.66 24.65 -41.63
CA PRO A 698 26.43 25.08 -40.45
C PRO A 698 26.33 26.58 -40.16
N GLU A 699 26.18 27.42 -41.19
CA GLU A 699 26.09 28.88 -41.03
C GLU A 699 24.80 29.29 -40.34
N LYS A 700 23.70 28.56 -40.61
CA LYS A 700 22.38 28.81 -40.00
C LYS A 700 22.11 27.96 -38.77
N GLY A 701 22.84 26.86 -38.60
CA GLY A 701 22.52 25.84 -37.60
C GLY A 701 21.18 25.14 -37.88
N GLU A 702 20.84 24.97 -39.16
CA GLU A 702 19.56 24.40 -39.60
C GLU A 702 19.75 23.03 -40.26
N LEU A 703 18.93 22.06 -39.88
CA LEU A 703 18.88 20.73 -40.49
C LEU A 703 17.56 20.60 -41.25
N ARG A 704 17.54 20.09 -42.48
CA ARG A 704 16.30 19.90 -43.24
C ARG A 704 16.27 18.58 -43.99
N TYR A 705 15.08 18.05 -44.22
CA TYR A 705 14.90 16.90 -45.11
C TYR A 705 15.11 17.30 -46.58
N VAL A 706 15.75 16.41 -47.34
CA VAL A 706 16.07 16.64 -48.77
C VAL A 706 15.40 15.60 -49.68
N GLY A 707 14.95 14.49 -49.12
CA GLY A 707 14.27 13.42 -49.85
C GLY A 707 14.91 12.06 -49.58
N ARG A 708 14.50 11.09 -50.38
CA ARG A 708 14.92 9.69 -50.33
C ARG A 708 15.42 9.22 -51.69
N LEU A 709 16.28 8.20 -51.71
CA LEU A 709 16.75 7.54 -52.93
C LEU A 709 16.78 6.04 -52.77
N LEU A 710 16.42 5.33 -53.84
CA LEU A 710 16.67 3.90 -53.99
C LEU A 710 18.07 3.70 -54.60
N VAL A 711 18.99 3.11 -53.83
CA VAL A 711 20.39 2.92 -54.25
C VAL A 711 20.78 1.44 -54.25
N LYS A 712 21.87 1.10 -54.95
CA LYS A 712 22.40 -0.26 -54.94
C LYS A 712 23.28 -0.48 -53.71
N LEU A 713 23.02 -1.54 -52.95
CA LEU A 713 23.78 -1.96 -51.77
C LEU A 713 25.28 -2.20 -52.09
N SER A 714 25.58 -2.65 -53.31
CA SER A 714 26.94 -2.81 -53.83
C SER A 714 27.57 -1.53 -54.38
N GLY A 715 26.79 -0.46 -54.60
CA GLY A 715 27.23 0.84 -55.07
C GLY A 715 27.94 1.66 -53.98
N LYS A 716 28.52 2.79 -54.39
CA LYS A 716 29.31 3.68 -53.52
C LYS A 716 28.67 5.06 -53.39
N PRO A 717 28.73 5.75 -52.24
CA PRO A 717 28.14 7.08 -52.10
C PRO A 717 28.66 8.09 -53.13
N ILE A 718 29.93 7.99 -53.56
CA ILE A 718 30.52 8.87 -54.58
C ILE A 718 29.76 8.85 -55.92
N GLU A 719 29.09 7.74 -56.26
CA GLU A 719 28.30 7.60 -57.50
C GLU A 719 26.99 8.42 -57.45
N TYR A 720 26.55 8.78 -56.25
CA TYR A 720 25.28 9.48 -56.01
C TYR A 720 25.48 10.96 -55.66
N ILE A 721 26.71 11.46 -55.52
CA ILE A 721 27.01 12.86 -55.12
C ILE A 721 26.36 13.88 -56.05
N ALA A 722 26.48 13.69 -57.37
CA ALA A 722 25.86 14.61 -58.33
C ALA A 722 24.33 14.69 -58.16
N LYS A 723 23.70 13.58 -57.77
CA LYS A 723 22.25 13.53 -57.50
C LYS A 723 21.91 14.20 -56.17
N LEU A 724 22.71 13.98 -55.13
CA LEU A 724 22.55 14.65 -53.83
C LEU A 724 22.72 16.17 -53.95
N ASN A 725 23.72 16.62 -54.70
CA ASN A 725 23.93 18.03 -55.01
C ASN A 725 22.71 18.61 -55.76
N GLN A 726 22.18 17.88 -56.75
CA GLN A 726 20.95 18.29 -57.44
C GLN A 726 19.77 18.45 -56.46
N MET A 727 19.56 17.49 -55.56
CA MET A 727 18.45 17.53 -54.59
C MET A 727 18.65 18.63 -53.54
N ALA A 728 19.90 18.93 -53.17
CA ALA A 728 20.24 20.01 -52.25
C ALA A 728 20.14 21.40 -52.88
N GLY A 729 20.15 21.49 -54.21
CA GLY A 729 20.23 22.75 -54.96
C GLY A 729 21.65 23.29 -55.11
N PHE A 730 22.67 22.42 -55.02
CA PHE A 730 24.08 22.76 -55.17
C PHE A 730 24.58 22.57 -56.61
N ALA A 731 25.78 23.07 -56.89
CA ALA A 731 26.48 22.78 -58.14
C ALA A 731 26.78 21.26 -58.23
N PRO A 732 26.70 20.64 -59.43
CA PRO A 732 26.91 19.19 -59.58
C PRO A 732 28.24 18.68 -59.04
N ASP A 733 29.29 19.52 -59.09
CA ASP A 733 30.66 19.28 -58.66
C ASP A 733 30.97 19.83 -57.25
N GLU A 734 29.97 20.33 -56.52
CA GLU A 734 30.14 20.80 -55.14
C GLU A 734 30.66 19.68 -54.23
N GLU A 735 31.69 19.98 -53.43
CA GLU A 735 32.24 19.04 -52.47
C GLU A 735 31.44 19.01 -51.17
N ILE A 736 30.80 17.86 -50.89
CA ILE A 736 29.96 17.64 -49.70
C ILE A 736 30.56 16.58 -48.78
N GLU A 737 30.33 16.68 -47.49
CA GLU A 737 30.66 15.64 -46.51
C GLU A 737 29.41 14.83 -46.17
N LEU A 738 29.59 13.53 -45.89
CA LEU A 738 28.50 12.59 -45.62
C LEU A 738 28.67 12.01 -44.22
N TYR A 739 27.56 11.90 -43.50
CA TYR A 739 27.48 11.38 -42.14
C TYR A 739 26.32 10.41 -42.02
N GLU A 740 26.53 9.25 -41.40
CA GLU A 740 25.47 8.31 -41.08
C GLU A 740 24.84 8.66 -39.73
N GLU A 741 23.52 8.78 -39.67
CA GLU A 741 22.79 9.00 -38.43
C GLU A 741 22.34 7.65 -37.83
N ILE A 742 23.07 7.18 -36.81
CA ILE A 742 22.97 5.82 -36.28
C ILE A 742 22.09 5.75 -35.03
N LYS A 743 22.36 6.60 -34.03
CA LYS A 743 21.73 6.52 -32.70
C LYS A 743 21.69 7.89 -32.00
N PHE A 744 20.71 8.09 -31.12
CA PHE A 744 20.54 9.35 -30.35
C PHE A 744 20.56 9.16 -28.84
N GLU A 745 19.97 8.05 -28.34
CA GLU A 745 19.84 7.77 -26.92
C GLU A 745 20.49 6.42 -26.58
N PRO A 746 21.33 6.32 -25.53
CA PRO A 746 21.62 7.34 -24.52
C PRO A 746 22.71 8.34 -24.93
N CYS A 747 23.30 8.18 -26.11
CA CYS A 747 24.30 9.08 -26.65
C CYS A 747 24.13 9.21 -28.17
N VAL A 748 24.50 10.37 -28.69
CA VAL A 748 24.52 10.65 -30.12
C VAL A 748 25.64 9.87 -30.79
N MET A 749 25.29 9.12 -31.82
CA MET A 749 26.22 8.41 -32.70
C MET A 749 25.90 8.82 -34.13
N CYS A 750 26.74 9.71 -34.67
CA CYS A 750 26.68 10.15 -36.06
C CYS A 750 28.11 10.11 -36.61
N GLU A 751 28.36 9.22 -37.57
CA GLU A 751 29.72 8.88 -38.01
C GLU A 751 29.97 9.33 -39.45
N HIS A 752 31.21 9.72 -39.76
CA HIS A 752 31.58 10.10 -41.12
C HIS A 752 31.51 8.90 -42.07
N LEU A 753 30.77 9.05 -43.17
CA LEU A 753 30.58 8.02 -44.18
C LEU A 753 31.63 8.13 -45.29
N ASP A 754 32.49 7.11 -45.43
CA ASP A 754 33.47 7.06 -46.53
C ASP A 754 32.78 6.93 -47.89
N LYS A 755 32.93 7.98 -48.71
CA LYS A 755 32.38 8.09 -50.07
C LYS A 755 32.85 6.98 -51.01
N ARG A 756 34.01 6.36 -50.73
CA ARG A 756 34.66 5.36 -51.60
C ARG A 756 34.34 3.91 -51.21
N CYS A 757 33.83 3.72 -50.00
CA CYS A 757 33.36 2.43 -49.49
C CYS A 757 31.98 2.12 -50.07
N SER A 758 31.65 0.84 -50.30
CA SER A 758 30.30 0.49 -50.73
C SER A 758 29.33 0.54 -49.55
N PHE A 759 28.05 0.82 -49.80
CA PHE A 759 27.03 0.84 -48.76
C PHE A 759 27.01 -0.45 -47.92
N ARG A 760 27.20 -1.61 -48.57
CA ARG A 760 27.34 -2.91 -47.88
C ARG A 760 28.48 -2.96 -46.86
N LEU A 761 29.65 -2.46 -47.23
CA LEU A 761 30.82 -2.49 -46.36
C LEU A 761 30.68 -1.49 -45.20
N SER A 762 29.97 -0.39 -45.45
CA SER A 762 29.57 0.58 -44.42
C SER A 762 28.36 0.13 -43.58
N GLN A 763 27.85 -1.10 -43.76
CA GLN A 763 26.69 -1.66 -43.04
C GLN A 763 25.39 -0.86 -43.19
N ILE A 764 25.26 -0.12 -44.30
CA ILE A 764 24.07 0.68 -44.60
C ILE A 764 22.92 -0.22 -45.09
N GLU A 765 21.73 -0.02 -44.53
CA GLU A 765 20.53 -0.81 -44.76
C GLU A 765 19.31 0.06 -45.12
N ASP A 766 18.18 -0.59 -45.44
CA ASP A 766 16.89 0.06 -45.68
C ASP A 766 16.45 0.91 -44.48
N GLY A 767 16.17 2.19 -44.73
CA GLY A 767 15.71 3.15 -43.71
C GLY A 767 16.81 3.96 -43.04
N ASP A 768 18.07 3.77 -43.43
CA ASP A 768 19.18 4.57 -42.90
C ASP A 768 19.10 6.01 -43.38
N ILE A 769 19.57 6.91 -42.51
CA ILE A 769 19.59 8.34 -42.76
C ILE A 769 21.04 8.77 -42.97
N ILE A 770 21.29 9.40 -44.11
CA ILE A 770 22.55 10.06 -44.40
C ILE A 770 22.34 11.56 -44.28
N CYS A 771 22.99 12.15 -43.29
CA CYS A 771 23.12 13.59 -43.17
C CYS A 771 24.29 14.06 -44.03
N PHE A 772 24.19 15.22 -44.64
CA PHE A 772 25.29 15.78 -45.41
C PHE A 772 25.33 17.30 -45.30
N GLN A 773 26.50 17.87 -45.57
CA GLN A 773 26.74 19.31 -45.53
C GLN A 773 27.78 19.69 -46.58
N LYS A 774 27.94 20.98 -46.84
CA LYS A 774 29.07 21.49 -47.62
C LYS A 774 30.37 21.29 -46.85
N SER A 775 31.45 21.02 -47.56
CA SER A 775 32.78 20.97 -46.94
C SER A 775 33.14 22.39 -46.45
N PRO A 776 33.57 22.57 -45.19
CA PRO A 776 33.82 23.89 -44.64
C PRO A 776 35.03 24.56 -45.34
N PRO A 777 34.97 25.86 -45.67
CA PRO A 777 36.14 26.59 -46.13
C PRO A 777 37.17 26.72 -44.99
N ILE A 778 38.46 26.57 -45.32
CA ILE A 778 39.60 26.53 -44.37
C ILE A 778 39.68 27.77 -43.45
N GLU A 779 39.03 28.88 -43.82
CA GLU A 779 39.02 30.14 -43.05
C GLU A 779 37.82 30.30 -42.09
N SER A 780 36.85 29.36 -42.05
CA SER A 780 35.56 29.54 -41.32
C SER A 780 35.36 28.70 -40.07
N GLU A 781 36.34 27.91 -39.62
CA GLU A 781 36.21 27.07 -38.41
C GLU A 781 35.95 27.91 -37.14
N GLU A 782 36.31 29.19 -37.12
CA GLU A 782 36.11 30.08 -35.95
C GLU A 782 34.74 30.80 -35.94
N ALA A 783 33.93 30.71 -37.01
CA ALA A 783 32.70 31.49 -37.15
C ALA A 783 31.40 30.73 -36.84
N CYS A 784 31.38 29.40 -36.97
CA CYS A 784 30.16 28.59 -36.81
C CYS A 784 30.07 27.96 -35.42
N ARG A 785 28.91 28.07 -34.75
CA ARG A 785 28.71 27.54 -33.39
C ARG A 785 28.77 26.01 -33.32
N TYR A 786 28.34 25.33 -34.38
CA TYR A 786 28.40 23.88 -34.56
C TYR A 786 28.88 23.60 -35.99
N PRO A 787 30.16 23.22 -36.20
CA PRO A 787 30.76 23.16 -37.54
C PRO A 787 30.31 21.96 -38.37
N ASP A 788 29.79 20.91 -37.72
CA ASP A 788 29.43 19.65 -38.38
C ASP A 788 28.12 19.05 -37.85
N VAL A 789 27.59 18.06 -38.59
CA VAL A 789 26.36 17.34 -38.19
C VAL A 789 26.47 16.71 -36.80
N PRO A 790 27.55 15.96 -36.46
CA PRO A 790 27.65 15.33 -35.14
C PRO A 790 27.60 16.33 -33.98
N SER A 791 28.33 17.45 -34.06
CA SER A 791 28.34 18.50 -33.02
C SER A 791 26.98 19.18 -32.87
N PHE A 792 26.26 19.42 -33.97
CA PHE A 792 24.90 19.96 -33.93
C PHE A 792 23.92 18.98 -33.26
N LEU A 793 23.96 17.69 -33.61
CA LEU A 793 23.10 16.69 -32.99
C LEU A 793 23.42 16.49 -31.51
N GLU A 794 24.70 16.56 -31.11
CA GLU A 794 25.12 16.50 -29.71
C GLU A 794 24.60 17.70 -28.90
N TYR A 795 24.61 18.90 -29.50
CA TYR A 795 23.98 20.07 -28.90
C TYR A 795 22.47 19.84 -28.69
N VAL A 796 21.75 19.40 -29.73
CA VAL A 796 20.30 19.18 -29.65
C VAL A 796 19.96 18.12 -28.60
N HIS A 797 20.73 17.02 -28.54
CA HIS A 797 20.55 15.96 -27.56
C HIS A 797 20.69 16.45 -26.12
N ASN A 798 21.70 17.28 -25.87
CA ASN A 798 22.01 17.79 -24.54
C ASN A 798 21.21 19.03 -24.15
N ARG A 799 20.53 19.69 -25.08
CA ARG A 799 19.76 20.91 -24.79
C ARG A 799 18.61 20.63 -23.83
N GLN A 800 18.53 21.40 -22.75
CA GLN A 800 17.46 21.36 -21.76
C GLN A 800 17.08 22.78 -21.35
N ILE A 801 15.80 23.14 -21.50
CA ILE A 801 15.27 24.38 -20.93
C ILE A 801 14.87 24.10 -19.48
N VAL A 802 15.37 24.89 -18.53
CA VAL A 802 15.09 24.76 -17.10
C VAL A 802 14.46 26.04 -16.57
N ARG A 803 13.34 25.88 -15.86
CA ARG A 803 12.61 26.91 -15.13
C ARG A 803 13.16 27.01 -13.71
N PHE A 804 13.56 28.21 -13.32
CA PHE A 804 14.07 28.49 -11.98
C PHE A 804 13.02 29.22 -11.14
N ARG A 805 12.84 28.75 -9.90
CA ARG A 805 11.97 29.38 -8.89
C ARG A 805 12.78 29.75 -7.66
N SER A 806 12.54 30.92 -7.08
CA SER A 806 13.11 31.24 -5.76
C SER A 806 12.44 30.37 -4.69
N LEU A 807 13.22 29.87 -3.74
CA LEU A 807 12.70 29.09 -2.60
C LEU A 807 11.75 29.92 -1.72
N GLU A 808 11.90 31.25 -1.70
CA GLU A 808 10.98 32.18 -1.01
C GLU A 808 9.62 32.28 -1.71
N ARG A 809 9.58 32.03 -3.03
CA ARG A 809 8.39 32.14 -3.89
C ARG A 809 8.21 30.87 -4.73
N PRO A 810 7.96 29.70 -4.13
CA PRO A 810 8.07 28.39 -4.79
C PRO A 810 6.98 28.11 -5.85
N LYS A 811 5.98 28.98 -5.98
CA LYS A 811 4.87 28.85 -6.94
C LYS A 811 5.02 29.70 -8.20
N GLU A 812 6.02 30.58 -8.24
CA GLU A 812 6.22 31.54 -9.32
C GLU A 812 7.49 31.21 -10.10
N ASP A 813 7.38 31.11 -11.42
CA ASP A 813 8.54 30.99 -12.31
C ASP A 813 9.25 32.35 -12.35
N ASP A 814 10.52 32.38 -11.96
CA ASP A 814 11.32 33.61 -11.88
C ASP A 814 11.98 33.88 -13.25
N PHE A 815 12.63 32.87 -13.83
CA PHE A 815 13.19 32.90 -15.18
C PHE A 815 13.46 31.49 -15.75
N CYS A 816 13.71 31.42 -17.05
CA CYS A 816 14.16 30.20 -17.73
C CYS A 816 15.60 30.35 -18.22
N LEU A 817 16.36 29.25 -18.21
CA LEU A 817 17.68 29.16 -18.84
C LEU A 817 17.75 27.95 -19.76
N GLU A 818 18.38 28.13 -20.91
CA GLU A 818 18.83 27.01 -21.75
C GLU A 818 20.15 26.49 -21.18
N LEU A 819 20.16 25.23 -20.79
CA LEU A 819 21.29 24.53 -20.19
C LEU A 819 21.56 23.24 -20.97
N SER A 820 22.73 22.66 -20.70
CA SER A 820 23.11 21.34 -21.20
C SER A 820 22.84 20.30 -20.12
N LYS A 821 22.30 19.14 -20.49
CA LYS A 821 22.05 17.99 -19.60
C LYS A 821 23.33 17.56 -18.88
N ILE A 822 24.49 17.74 -19.52
CA ILE A 822 25.82 17.42 -18.97
C ILE A 822 26.42 18.54 -18.12
N HIS A 823 25.79 19.72 -17.99
CA HIS A 823 26.29 20.77 -17.10
C HIS A 823 26.42 20.24 -15.68
N THR A 824 27.57 20.52 -15.07
CA THR A 824 27.82 20.20 -13.66
C THR A 824 27.06 21.15 -12.73
N TYR A 825 27.07 20.86 -11.43
CA TYR A 825 26.50 21.77 -10.44
C TYR A 825 27.08 23.18 -10.57
N ASP A 826 28.41 23.27 -10.73
CA ASP A 826 29.14 24.54 -10.85
C ASP A 826 28.73 25.29 -12.13
N ASP A 827 28.59 24.60 -13.26
CA ASP A 827 28.13 25.18 -14.54
C ASP A 827 26.72 25.78 -14.46
N VAL A 828 25.82 25.12 -13.72
CA VAL A 828 24.44 25.56 -13.51
C VAL A 828 24.42 26.79 -12.62
N VAL A 829 25.07 26.74 -11.45
CA VAL A 829 25.07 27.89 -10.52
C VAL A 829 25.80 29.10 -11.09
N GLU A 830 26.84 28.93 -11.92
CA GLU A 830 27.50 30.06 -12.57
C GLU A 830 26.56 30.80 -13.52
N ARG A 831 25.76 30.07 -14.30
CA ARG A 831 24.76 30.67 -15.21
C ARG A 831 23.60 31.31 -14.44
N VAL A 832 23.16 30.68 -13.35
CA VAL A 832 22.16 31.26 -12.45
C VAL A 832 22.70 32.54 -11.81
N ALA A 833 23.93 32.55 -11.30
CA ALA A 833 24.59 33.71 -10.69
C ALA A 833 24.68 34.88 -11.67
N ARG A 834 25.13 34.64 -12.90
CA ARG A 834 25.13 35.65 -13.97
C ARG A 834 23.74 36.19 -14.28
N LYS A 835 22.71 35.35 -14.20
CA LYS A 835 21.31 35.75 -14.48
C LYS A 835 20.70 36.60 -13.37
N ILE A 836 21.04 36.33 -12.11
CA ILE A 836 20.52 37.07 -10.94
C ILE A 836 21.46 38.21 -10.48
N GLY A 837 22.63 38.37 -11.09
CA GLY A 837 23.61 39.41 -10.76
C GLY A 837 24.37 39.15 -9.46
N LEU A 838 24.66 37.89 -9.13
CA LEU A 838 25.43 37.49 -7.95
C LEU A 838 26.91 37.27 -8.30
N ASP A 839 27.82 37.91 -7.55
CA ASP A 839 29.27 37.83 -7.82
C ASP A 839 29.89 36.47 -7.48
N ASP A 840 29.36 35.77 -6.47
CA ASP A 840 29.87 34.49 -5.98
C ASP A 840 28.85 33.36 -6.20
N PRO A 841 29.01 32.54 -7.26
CA PRO A 841 28.11 31.43 -7.55
C PRO A 841 28.05 30.36 -6.45
N SER A 842 29.09 30.24 -5.62
CA SER A 842 29.16 29.21 -4.58
C SER A 842 28.14 29.42 -3.45
N LYS A 843 27.54 30.61 -3.37
CA LYS A 843 26.46 30.94 -2.42
C LYS A 843 25.09 30.49 -2.90
N ILE A 844 24.95 29.98 -4.11
CA ILE A 844 23.66 29.47 -4.60
C ILE A 844 23.50 28.03 -4.15
N ARG A 845 22.35 27.75 -3.50
CA ARG A 845 21.93 26.38 -3.19
C ARG A 845 20.72 26.00 -4.04
N LEU A 846 20.85 24.90 -4.77
CA LEU A 846 19.79 24.35 -5.61
C LEU A 846 18.98 23.29 -4.86
N THR A 847 17.68 23.24 -5.13
CA THR A 847 16.76 22.22 -4.61
C THR A 847 15.92 21.65 -5.77
N SER A 848 15.87 20.33 -5.89
CA SER A 848 15.06 19.67 -6.93
C SER A 848 13.56 19.84 -6.68
N HIS A 849 12.79 19.81 -7.77
CA HIS A 849 11.34 19.77 -7.70
C HIS A 849 10.80 18.37 -7.36
N ASN A 850 9.75 18.32 -6.55
CA ASN A 850 8.95 17.12 -6.33
C ASN A 850 7.72 17.16 -7.25
N CYS A 851 7.73 16.34 -8.29
CA CYS A 851 6.67 16.25 -9.29
C CYS A 851 5.29 15.85 -8.72
N TYR A 852 5.24 15.12 -7.59
CA TYR A 852 3.98 14.68 -6.98
C TYR A 852 3.34 15.77 -6.12
N SER A 853 4.13 16.43 -5.27
CA SER A 853 3.60 17.48 -4.37
C SER A 853 3.59 18.87 -5.01
N GLN A 854 4.24 19.04 -6.17
CA GLN A 854 4.45 20.33 -6.83
C GLN A 854 5.19 21.35 -5.93
N GLN A 855 6.05 20.86 -5.04
CA GLN A 855 6.82 21.64 -4.06
C GLN A 855 8.32 21.33 -4.15
N PRO A 856 9.22 22.19 -3.61
CA PRO A 856 10.62 21.83 -3.44
C PRO A 856 10.78 20.58 -2.56
N LYS A 857 11.78 19.74 -2.87
CA LYS A 857 12.12 18.61 -2.00
C LYS A 857 12.54 19.11 -0.60
N PRO A 858 12.25 18.36 0.48
CA PRO A 858 12.65 18.75 1.84
C PRO A 858 14.16 18.89 2.02
N GLN A 859 14.96 18.16 1.23
CA GLN A 859 16.41 18.22 1.28
C GLN A 859 16.95 18.90 0.01
N PRO A 860 17.79 19.94 0.15
CA PRO A 860 18.44 20.58 -0.98
C PRO A 860 19.48 19.65 -1.61
N ILE A 861 19.83 19.92 -2.87
CA ILE A 861 20.90 19.21 -3.57
C ILE A 861 22.22 19.54 -2.87
N LYS A 862 22.93 18.50 -2.42
CA LYS A 862 24.27 18.66 -1.84
C LYS A 862 25.21 19.22 -2.92
N TYR A 863 26.12 20.12 -2.53
CA TYR A 863 27.20 20.58 -3.40
C TYR A 863 27.93 19.38 -4.01
N ARG A 864 27.94 19.30 -5.34
CA ARG A 864 28.50 18.17 -6.11
C ARG A 864 27.99 16.79 -5.66
N GLY A 865 26.79 16.72 -5.08
CA GLY A 865 26.16 15.47 -4.68
C GLY A 865 25.58 14.67 -5.85
N VAL A 866 25.45 15.32 -7.00
CA VAL A 866 25.05 14.77 -8.30
C VAL A 866 25.96 15.36 -9.37
N GLU A 867 26.30 14.58 -10.40
CA GLU A 867 27.31 14.99 -11.38
C GLU A 867 26.76 15.96 -12.42
N HIS A 868 25.56 15.70 -12.93
CA HIS A 868 25.00 16.40 -14.08
C HIS A 868 23.59 16.95 -13.84
N LEU A 869 23.21 17.97 -14.62
CA LEU A 869 21.88 18.58 -14.59
C LEU A 869 20.76 17.54 -14.80
N SER A 870 20.97 16.56 -15.67
CA SER A 870 20.01 15.46 -15.89
C SER A 870 19.59 14.77 -14.59
N GLU A 871 20.51 14.57 -13.65
CA GLU A 871 20.23 13.97 -12.34
C GLU A 871 19.55 14.95 -11.36
N MET A 872 19.90 16.24 -11.43
CA MET A 872 19.28 17.29 -10.60
C MET A 872 17.77 17.42 -10.84
N LEU A 873 17.36 17.12 -12.08
CA LEU A 873 16.00 17.23 -12.57
C LEU A 873 15.13 15.98 -12.30
N VAL A 874 15.71 14.87 -11.86
CA VAL A 874 14.99 13.59 -11.71
C VAL A 874 14.42 13.38 -10.29
N HIS A 875 13.20 12.85 -10.23
CA HIS A 875 12.55 12.38 -9.01
C HIS A 875 11.72 11.11 -9.28
N TYR A 876 12.05 10.00 -8.61
CA TYR A 876 11.37 8.69 -8.75
C TYR A 876 11.00 8.35 -10.20
N ASN A 877 11.98 8.46 -11.11
CA ASN A 877 11.87 8.16 -12.54
C ASN A 877 11.10 9.19 -13.41
N GLN A 878 10.66 10.31 -12.85
CA GLN A 878 10.15 11.44 -13.62
C GLN A 878 11.19 12.56 -13.70
N THR A 879 11.39 13.10 -14.90
CA THR A 879 12.22 14.28 -15.13
C THR A 879 11.35 15.53 -15.07
N SER A 880 11.72 16.46 -14.19
CA SER A 880 11.12 17.80 -14.13
C SER A 880 12.00 18.78 -14.90
N ASP A 881 11.44 19.88 -15.37
CA ASP A 881 12.20 21.01 -15.91
C ASP A 881 12.30 22.16 -14.89
N ILE A 882 11.99 21.93 -13.61
CA ILE A 882 11.98 22.95 -12.56
C ILE A 882 13.11 22.72 -11.56
N LEU A 883 13.86 23.77 -11.25
CA LEU A 883 14.79 23.84 -10.11
C LEU A 883 14.47 25.02 -9.22
N TYR A 884 14.60 24.82 -7.92
CA TYR A 884 14.53 25.89 -6.94
C TYR A 884 15.93 26.37 -6.58
N TYR A 885 16.07 27.67 -6.32
CA TYR A 885 17.32 28.25 -5.85
C TYR A 885 17.10 29.14 -4.63
N GLU A 886 18.14 29.26 -3.80
CA GLU A 886 18.25 30.25 -2.74
C GLU A 886 19.69 30.78 -2.67
N VAL A 887 19.86 31.98 -2.10
CA VAL A 887 21.17 32.62 -1.93
C VAL A 887 21.55 32.56 -0.45
N LEU A 888 22.70 31.97 -0.15
CA LEU A 888 23.23 31.78 1.19
C LEU A 888 24.11 32.96 1.64
N ASP A 889 24.26 33.09 2.95
CA ASP A 889 25.17 34.03 3.61
C ASP A 889 26.65 33.65 3.41
N ILE A 890 26.95 32.35 3.42
CA ILE A 890 28.28 31.78 3.20
C ILE A 890 28.30 30.78 2.03
N PRO A 891 29.46 30.55 1.39
CA PRO A 891 29.62 29.53 0.35
C PRO A 891 29.12 28.14 0.79
N LEU A 892 28.35 27.48 -0.09
CA LEU A 892 27.81 26.14 0.16
C LEU A 892 28.87 25.08 0.49
N PRO A 893 30.06 25.04 -0.17
CA PRO A 893 31.12 24.09 0.17
C PRO A 893 31.61 24.25 1.62
N GLU A 894 31.71 25.49 2.10
CA GLU A 894 32.08 25.79 3.48
C GLU A 894 30.98 25.38 4.45
N LEU A 895 29.72 25.72 4.13
CA LEU A 895 28.56 25.35 4.95
C LEU A 895 28.46 23.82 5.14
N GLN A 896 28.77 23.02 4.13
CA GLN A 896 28.73 21.55 4.22
C GLN A 896 29.80 20.95 5.13
N GLY A 897 30.94 21.64 5.31
CA GLY A 897 32.00 21.22 6.24
C GLY A 897 31.65 21.46 7.71
N LEU A 898 30.57 22.20 7.98
CA LEU A 898 30.14 22.60 9.32
C LEU A 898 28.97 21.75 9.81
N LYS A 899 28.84 21.63 11.13
CA LYS A 899 27.69 21.06 11.84
C LYS A 899 27.11 22.15 12.75
N ASN A 900 25.80 22.30 12.72
CA ASN A 900 25.07 23.24 13.57
C ASN A 900 24.42 22.46 14.72
N LEU A 901 24.89 22.67 15.95
CA LEU A 901 24.34 22.06 17.15
C LEU A 901 23.50 23.08 17.92
N LYS A 902 22.32 22.69 18.38
CA LYS A 902 21.49 23.46 19.31
C LYS A 902 21.74 22.93 20.71
N VAL A 903 22.41 23.72 21.56
CA VAL A 903 22.79 23.31 22.92
C VAL A 903 22.05 24.16 23.95
N ALA A 904 21.33 23.51 24.86
CA ALA A 904 20.67 24.14 26.00
C ALA A 904 21.65 24.24 27.17
N PHE A 905 22.04 25.45 27.57
CA PHE A 905 22.93 25.67 28.70
C PHE A 905 22.13 25.91 29.98
N HIS A 906 22.45 25.15 31.03
CA HIS A 906 21.86 25.27 32.37
C HIS A 906 22.86 25.97 33.30
N HIS A 907 22.47 27.13 33.83
CA HIS A 907 23.31 27.88 34.76
C HIS A 907 23.37 27.20 36.14
N ALA A 908 24.53 27.26 36.79
CA ALA A 908 24.71 26.69 38.13
C ALA A 908 23.99 27.47 39.24
N THR A 909 23.73 28.77 39.02
CA THR A 909 23.19 29.68 40.06
C THR A 909 21.89 30.37 39.67
N LYS A 910 21.45 30.26 38.41
CA LYS A 910 20.23 30.89 37.88
C LYS A 910 19.34 29.77 37.32
N ASP A 911 18.05 29.80 37.63
CA ASP A 911 17.07 28.87 37.08
C ASP A 911 16.64 29.31 35.65
N GLU A 912 17.63 29.52 34.78
CA GLU A 912 17.45 30.01 33.40
C GLU A 912 18.17 29.07 32.43
N VAL A 913 17.46 28.66 31.37
CA VAL A 913 17.98 27.80 30.31
C VAL A 913 18.07 28.60 29.01
N VAL A 914 19.29 28.73 28.48
CA VAL A 914 19.56 29.49 27.24
C VAL A 914 19.97 28.53 26.12
N ILE A 915 19.32 28.65 24.94
CA ILE A 915 19.66 27.84 23.77
C ILE A 915 20.69 28.57 22.91
N HIS A 916 21.85 27.96 22.73
CA HIS A 916 22.92 28.46 21.88
C HIS A 916 23.03 27.63 20.59
N ASN A 917 23.10 28.33 19.44
CA ASN A 917 23.44 27.72 18.17
C ASN A 917 24.97 27.72 17.99
N ILE A 918 25.57 26.54 18.00
CA ILE A 918 27.01 26.35 17.86
C ILE A 918 27.28 25.76 16.48
N ARG A 919 27.99 26.52 15.63
CA ARG A 919 28.40 26.11 14.29
C ARG A 919 29.89 25.82 14.29
N LEU A 920 30.28 24.57 14.14
CA LEU A 920 31.69 24.14 14.15
C LEU A 920 31.99 23.14 13.02
N PRO A 921 33.25 22.99 12.57
CA PRO A 921 33.64 21.95 11.63
C PRO A 921 33.23 20.56 12.10
N LYS A 922 32.74 19.68 11.20
CA LYS A 922 32.26 18.32 11.56
C LYS A 922 33.28 17.46 12.32
N GLN A 923 34.57 17.66 12.04
CA GLN A 923 35.67 16.96 12.72
C GLN A 923 35.98 17.50 14.12
N SER A 924 35.34 18.58 14.54
CA SER A 924 35.51 19.14 15.88
C SER A 924 35.03 18.14 16.93
N THR A 925 35.56 18.30 18.14
CA THR A 925 35.21 17.47 19.28
C THR A 925 34.19 18.16 20.17
N VAL A 926 33.57 17.41 21.06
CA VAL A 926 32.72 17.94 22.14
C VAL A 926 33.49 18.96 22.99
N GLY A 927 34.80 18.77 23.18
CA GLY A 927 35.66 19.76 23.82
C GLY A 927 35.63 21.12 23.12
N ASN A 928 35.64 21.14 21.78
CA ASN A 928 35.54 22.40 21.02
C ASN A 928 34.15 23.04 21.14
N VAL A 929 33.08 22.24 21.25
CA VAL A 929 31.73 22.75 21.54
C VAL A 929 31.71 23.42 22.90
N ILE A 930 32.32 22.78 23.91
CA ILE A 930 32.43 23.32 25.26
C ILE A 930 33.24 24.62 25.27
N ASP A 931 34.39 24.67 24.59
CA ASP A 931 35.22 25.87 24.51
C ASP A 931 34.47 27.04 23.84
N GLU A 932 33.79 26.78 22.73
CA GLU A 932 32.94 27.76 22.04
C GLU A 932 31.79 28.21 22.94
N LEU A 933 31.15 27.29 23.66
CA LEU A 933 30.08 27.62 24.60
C LEU A 933 30.59 28.50 25.74
N LYS A 934 31.79 28.23 26.30
CA LYS A 934 32.42 29.06 27.34
C LYS A 934 32.63 30.52 26.91
N THR A 935 32.76 30.80 25.61
CA THR A 935 32.83 32.18 25.10
C THR A 935 31.47 32.89 25.05
N LYS A 936 30.38 32.13 25.08
CA LYS A 936 28.99 32.60 24.91
C LYS A 936 28.18 32.62 26.21
N VAL A 937 28.71 32.05 27.29
CA VAL A 937 28.00 31.91 28.58
C VAL A 937 28.79 32.54 29.73
N GLU A 938 28.08 33.06 30.73
CA GLU A 938 28.67 33.49 32.00
C GLU A 938 28.79 32.29 32.97
N LEU A 939 30.01 31.99 33.41
CA LEU A 939 30.32 30.89 34.33
C LEU A 939 30.33 31.35 35.80
N SER A 940 30.05 30.44 36.74
CA SER A 940 30.09 30.76 38.18
C SER A 940 31.48 31.14 38.71
N HIS A 941 32.55 30.57 38.14
CA HIS A 941 33.94 30.95 38.39
C HIS A 941 34.83 30.71 37.16
N PRO A 942 35.99 31.37 37.03
CA PRO A 942 36.82 31.33 35.82
C PRO A 942 37.36 29.93 35.45
N ASN A 943 37.45 29.03 36.43
CA ASN A 943 37.96 27.67 36.27
C ASN A 943 36.84 26.62 36.23
N ALA A 944 35.59 27.03 35.98
CA ALA A 944 34.47 26.08 35.91
C ALA A 944 34.64 25.14 34.70
N GLU A 945 34.47 23.85 34.94
CA GLU A 945 34.48 22.83 33.90
C GLU A 945 33.06 22.57 33.46
N LEU A 946 32.84 22.41 32.15
CA LEU A 946 31.53 22.09 31.60
C LEU A 946 31.51 20.65 31.13
N ARG A 947 30.34 20.02 31.19
CA ARG A 947 30.04 18.77 30.49
C ARG A 947 28.90 18.96 29.50
N LEU A 948 28.92 18.17 28.45
CA LEU A 948 27.82 18.06 27.49
C LEU A 948 27.09 16.72 27.73
N LEU A 949 25.77 16.80 27.79
CA LEU A 949 24.85 15.75 28.14
C LEU A 949 23.82 15.56 27.03
N GLU A 950 23.38 14.33 26.89
CA GLU A 950 22.26 13.92 26.06
C GLU A 950 21.06 13.61 26.96
N VAL A 951 19.99 14.38 26.82
CA VAL A 951 18.78 14.22 27.64
C VAL A 951 17.63 13.74 26.74
N PHE A 952 17.00 12.66 27.17
CA PHE A 952 15.87 12.04 26.48
C PHE A 952 14.81 11.60 27.51
N TYR A 953 13.54 11.96 27.28
CA TYR A 953 12.42 11.69 28.22
C TYR A 953 12.73 12.00 29.69
N HIS A 954 13.26 13.20 29.98
CA HIS A 954 13.62 13.65 31.33
C HIS A 954 14.65 12.75 32.04
N LYS A 955 15.46 12.00 31.26
CA LYS A 955 16.58 11.20 31.75
C LYS A 955 17.87 11.58 31.04
N ILE A 956 18.96 11.59 31.80
CA ILE A 956 20.31 11.76 31.25
C ILE A 956 20.72 10.40 30.69
N TYR A 957 20.86 10.32 29.37
CA TYR A 957 21.17 9.08 28.67
C TYR A 957 22.68 8.88 28.53
N LYS A 958 23.39 9.96 28.17
CA LYS A 958 24.82 9.92 27.88
C LYS A 958 25.51 11.21 28.33
N ILE A 959 26.72 11.05 28.87
CA ILE A 959 27.69 12.12 29.04
C ILE A 959 28.68 11.99 27.89
N PHE A 960 28.85 13.04 27.11
CA PHE A 960 29.81 13.03 26.01
C PHE A 960 31.22 13.25 26.55
N PRO A 961 32.18 12.34 26.26
CA PRO A 961 33.58 12.61 26.57
C PRO A 961 34.09 13.77 25.70
N PRO A 962 34.99 14.63 26.20
CA PRO A 962 35.49 15.78 25.43
C PRO A 962 36.14 15.41 24.09
N SER A 963 36.66 14.19 23.98
CA SER A 963 37.27 13.66 22.75
C SER A 963 36.28 13.16 21.70
N GLU A 964 34.98 13.04 22.02
CA GLU A 964 33.98 12.55 21.06
C GLU A 964 33.78 13.56 19.92
N LYS A 965 33.72 13.05 18.68
CA LYS A 965 33.51 13.89 17.50
C LYS A 965 32.06 14.35 17.41
N ILE A 966 31.85 15.62 17.10
CA ILE A 966 30.50 16.18 16.99
C ILE A 966 29.71 15.57 15.84
N GLU A 967 30.38 15.05 14.80
CA GLU A 967 29.76 14.34 13.69
C GLU A 967 28.84 13.21 14.16
N ASN A 968 29.21 12.51 15.25
CA ASN A 968 28.49 11.37 15.80
C ASN A 968 27.27 11.73 16.66
N ILE A 969 27.08 13.01 16.99
CA ILE A 969 25.96 13.47 17.83
C ILE A 969 24.67 13.47 17.01
N ASN A 970 23.60 12.85 17.50
CA ASN A 970 22.28 12.93 16.86
C ASN A 970 21.51 14.15 17.40
N ASP A 971 21.36 15.18 16.59
CA ASP A 971 20.73 16.46 16.95
C ASP A 971 19.29 16.60 16.41
N GLN A 972 18.74 15.55 15.79
CA GLN A 972 17.40 15.60 15.19
C GLN A 972 16.27 15.28 16.18
N TYR A 973 16.55 14.48 17.21
CA TYR A 973 15.52 13.96 18.13
C TYR A 973 15.82 14.17 19.62
N TRP A 974 17.06 14.51 19.97
CA TRP A 974 17.54 14.50 21.36
C TRP A 974 17.95 15.91 21.80
N THR A 975 17.74 16.23 23.07
CA THR A 975 18.12 17.53 23.64
C THR A 975 19.57 17.47 24.11
N LEU A 976 20.44 18.30 23.52
CA LEU A 976 21.79 18.51 24.00
C LEU A 976 21.79 19.54 25.12
N ARG A 977 22.18 19.11 26.32
CA ARG A 977 22.26 19.95 27.52
C ARG A 977 23.72 20.15 27.92
N ALA A 978 24.12 21.37 28.25
CA ALA A 978 25.43 21.67 28.82
C ALA A 978 25.27 22.28 30.22
N GLU A 979 26.12 21.88 31.16
CA GLU A 979 26.10 22.36 32.54
C GLU A 979 27.49 22.38 33.17
N GLU A 980 27.66 23.20 34.22
CA GLU A 980 28.88 23.25 35.03
C GLU A 980 29.00 22.01 35.93
N ILE A 981 30.19 21.41 35.99
CA ILE A 981 30.50 20.29 36.88
C ILE A 981 30.73 20.83 38.30
N PRO A 982 29.88 20.48 39.28
CA PRO A 982 30.05 20.91 40.67
C PRO A 982 31.38 20.44 41.26
N GLU A 983 31.97 21.24 42.16
CA GLU A 983 33.23 20.88 42.85
C GLU A 983 33.14 19.56 43.63
N GLU A 984 31.95 19.21 44.15
CA GLU A 984 31.70 17.94 44.83
C GLU A 984 31.86 16.70 43.93
N GLU A 985 31.74 16.86 42.61
CA GLU A 985 31.86 15.76 41.64
C GLU A 985 33.29 15.55 41.12
N LYS A 986 34.22 16.49 41.35
CA LYS A 986 35.56 16.47 40.73
C LYS A 986 36.56 15.52 41.40
N ASN A 987 36.44 15.28 42.71
CA ASN A 987 37.42 14.53 43.50
C ASN A 987 36.81 13.28 44.15
N LEU A 988 36.14 12.44 43.35
CA LEU A 988 35.50 11.22 43.85
C LEU A 988 36.56 10.18 44.27
N GLY A 989 36.58 9.82 45.56
CA GLY A 989 37.41 8.75 46.10
C GLY A 989 36.89 7.35 45.72
N PRO A 990 37.62 6.28 46.07
CA PRO A 990 37.15 4.91 45.81
C PRO A 990 35.88 4.53 46.60
N HIS A 991 35.53 5.32 47.60
CA HIS A 991 34.37 5.17 48.48
C HIS A 991 33.20 6.10 48.10
N ASP A 992 33.28 6.78 46.95
CA ASP A 992 32.24 7.69 46.45
C ASP A 992 31.65 7.18 45.14
N ARG A 993 30.38 7.49 44.87
CA ARG A 993 29.71 7.16 43.60
C ARG A 993 28.88 8.33 43.11
N LEU A 994 28.96 8.62 41.81
CA LEU A 994 28.07 9.54 41.15
C LEU A 994 26.84 8.78 40.64
N ILE A 995 25.64 9.15 41.10
CA ILE A 995 24.37 8.53 40.71
C ILE A 995 23.48 9.51 39.94
N HIS A 996 22.59 8.95 39.12
CA HIS A 996 21.61 9.70 38.33
C HIS A 996 20.30 9.80 39.10
N VAL A 997 19.76 11.01 39.19
CA VAL A 997 18.51 11.30 39.87
C VAL A 997 17.51 11.85 38.86
N TYR A 998 16.27 11.34 38.88
CA TYR A 998 15.18 11.86 38.04
C TYR A 998 13.85 11.85 38.79
N HIS A 999 12.91 12.67 38.32
CA HIS A 999 11.57 12.81 38.91
C HIS A 999 10.57 11.94 38.17
N PHE A 1000 9.67 11.30 38.91
CA PHE A 1000 8.62 10.49 38.30
C PHE A 1000 7.32 10.49 39.08
N THR A 1001 6.21 10.27 38.39
CA THR A 1001 4.94 9.91 39.01
C THR A 1001 4.71 8.43 38.79
N LYS A 1002 4.09 7.79 39.78
CA LYS A 1002 3.53 6.44 39.60
C LYS A 1002 2.07 6.58 39.23
N GLU A 1003 1.70 6.10 38.05
CA GLU A 1003 0.30 5.98 37.64
C GLU A 1003 -0.09 4.51 37.80
N THR A 1004 -1.16 4.26 38.56
CA THR A 1004 -1.66 2.90 38.80
C THR A 1004 -2.92 2.71 37.97
N SER A 1005 -2.73 2.37 36.70
CA SER A 1005 -3.81 1.97 35.80
C SER A 1005 -3.78 0.44 35.67
N GLN A 1006 -4.86 -0.23 36.08
CA GLN A 1006 -5.14 -1.63 35.78
C GLN A 1006 -4.04 -2.65 36.18
N ASN A 1007 -3.61 -2.64 37.45
CA ASN A 1007 -2.74 -3.67 38.07
C ASN A 1007 -1.33 -3.88 37.47
N GLN A 1008 -0.82 -2.96 36.64
CA GLN A 1008 0.61 -2.86 36.35
C GLN A 1008 1.17 -1.51 36.80
N MET A 1009 2.37 -1.52 37.38
CA MET A 1009 3.02 -0.32 37.91
C MET A 1009 3.69 0.44 36.76
N GLN A 1010 3.19 1.62 36.41
CA GLN A 1010 3.73 2.51 35.38
C GLN A 1010 4.48 3.71 35.98
N VAL A 1011 5.59 4.10 35.35
CA VAL A 1011 6.48 5.20 35.78
C VAL A 1011 6.49 6.27 34.67
N GLN A 1012 5.95 7.45 34.94
CA GLN A 1012 6.01 8.60 34.03
C GLN A 1012 7.09 9.56 34.53
N ASN A 1013 8.10 9.85 33.69
CA ASN A 1013 9.20 10.75 34.06
C ASN A 1013 8.85 12.20 33.70
N PHE A 1014 9.24 13.14 34.54
CA PHE A 1014 9.07 14.57 34.31
C PHE A 1014 10.21 15.35 34.98
N GLY A 1015 10.15 16.68 34.92
CA GLY A 1015 11.12 17.56 35.59
C GLY A 1015 12.53 17.52 34.98
N GLU A 1016 13.50 18.01 35.74
CA GLU A 1016 14.90 18.12 35.32
C GLU A 1016 15.76 17.06 36.01
N PRO A 1017 16.37 16.11 35.28
CA PRO A 1017 17.28 15.15 35.89
C PRO A 1017 18.60 15.83 36.30
N PHE A 1018 19.26 15.27 37.31
CA PHE A 1018 20.53 15.79 37.84
C PHE A 1018 21.39 14.68 38.44
N PHE A 1019 22.65 15.01 38.74
CA PHE A 1019 23.60 14.12 39.39
C PHE A 1019 23.72 14.38 40.89
N LEU A 1020 23.99 13.31 41.63
CA LEU A 1020 24.25 13.35 43.06
C LEU A 1020 25.40 12.42 43.44
N VAL A 1021 26.32 12.90 44.27
CA VAL A 1021 27.40 12.08 44.84
C VAL A 1021 26.91 11.42 46.11
N ILE A 1022 27.08 10.10 46.24
CA ILE A 1022 26.79 9.33 47.46
C ILE A 1022 28.07 8.70 48.02
N HIS A 1023 28.16 8.61 49.35
CA HIS A 1023 29.33 8.11 50.07
C HIS A 1023 29.09 6.72 50.71
N GLU A 1024 30.15 5.94 50.93
CA GLU A 1024 30.06 4.65 51.62
C GLU A 1024 29.54 4.80 53.06
N GLY A 1025 28.45 4.09 53.38
CA GLY A 1025 27.79 4.17 54.68
C GLY A 1025 26.71 5.26 54.80
N GLU A 1026 26.56 6.14 53.80
CA GLU A 1026 25.54 7.19 53.79
C GLU A 1026 24.13 6.60 53.72
N THR A 1027 23.29 6.98 54.68
CA THR A 1027 21.90 6.54 54.79
C THR A 1027 20.99 7.36 53.88
N LEU A 1028 19.85 6.81 53.47
CA LEU A 1028 18.86 7.55 52.68
C LEU A 1028 18.39 8.82 53.40
N ALA A 1029 18.27 8.82 54.73
CA ALA A 1029 17.92 10.01 55.50
C ALA A 1029 18.89 11.18 55.26
N GLU A 1030 20.20 10.90 55.21
CA GLU A 1030 21.24 11.90 54.94
C GLU A 1030 21.19 12.36 53.47
N VAL A 1031 20.97 11.43 52.54
CA VAL A 1031 20.79 11.72 51.10
C VAL A 1031 19.56 12.60 50.86
N LYS A 1032 18.45 12.34 51.54
CA LYS A 1032 17.19 13.12 51.47
C LYS A 1032 17.43 14.59 51.84
N VAL A 1033 18.15 14.85 52.94
CA VAL A 1033 18.45 16.23 53.37
C VAL A 1033 19.26 16.98 52.32
N ARG A 1034 20.22 16.30 51.65
CA ARG A 1034 21.00 16.90 50.56
C ARG A 1034 20.16 17.19 49.32
N ILE A 1035 19.29 16.25 48.92
CA ILE A 1035 18.38 16.44 47.79
C ILE A 1035 17.41 17.58 48.06
N GLN A 1036 16.84 17.65 49.27
CA GLN A 1036 15.95 18.73 49.68
C GLN A 1036 16.63 20.10 49.57
N LYS A 1037 17.85 20.19 50.09
CA LYS A 1037 18.66 21.42 50.03
C LYS A 1037 19.00 21.81 48.59
N LYS A 1038 19.29 20.83 47.72
CA LYS A 1038 19.63 21.05 46.30
C LYS A 1038 18.43 21.55 45.50
N LEU A 1039 17.26 20.95 45.70
CA LEU A 1039 16.02 21.29 44.99
C LEU A 1039 15.25 22.46 45.61
N GLN A 1040 15.68 22.94 46.79
CA GLN A 1040 15.04 24.04 47.53
C GLN A 1040 13.54 23.80 47.80
N VAL A 1041 13.15 22.56 48.07
CA VAL A 1041 11.75 22.16 48.31
C VAL A 1041 11.39 22.37 49.79
N HIS A 1042 10.22 22.98 50.05
CA HIS A 1042 9.70 23.19 51.41
C HIS A 1042 9.46 21.87 52.15
N ASP A 1043 9.70 21.88 53.47
CA ASP A 1043 9.58 20.69 54.35
C ASP A 1043 8.22 19.96 54.20
N GLU A 1044 7.12 20.72 54.10
CA GLU A 1044 5.76 20.17 53.99
C GLU A 1044 5.50 19.43 52.65
N GLU A 1045 6.20 19.81 51.59
CA GLU A 1045 6.08 19.17 50.28
C GLU A 1045 7.04 17.98 50.18
N PHE A 1046 8.28 18.15 50.63
CA PHE A 1046 9.32 17.14 50.56
C PHE A 1046 9.02 15.89 51.41
N THR A 1047 8.31 16.07 52.53
CA THR A 1047 7.85 14.95 53.39
C THR A 1047 6.90 13.98 52.69
N LYS A 1048 6.25 14.40 51.58
CA LYS A 1048 5.35 13.56 50.77
C LYS A 1048 6.10 12.75 49.70
N TRP A 1049 7.37 13.05 49.45
CA TRP A 1049 8.15 12.43 48.38
C TRP A 1049 8.59 11.02 48.77
N LYS A 1050 8.52 10.08 47.81
CA LYS A 1050 9.04 8.72 48.00
C LYS A 1050 10.29 8.51 47.15
N PHE A 1051 11.22 7.75 47.67
CA PHE A 1051 12.53 7.51 47.04
C PHE A 1051 12.62 6.04 46.65
N ALA A 1052 12.95 5.79 45.39
CA ALA A 1052 13.04 4.43 44.86
C ALA A 1052 14.36 4.23 44.10
N PHE A 1053 14.95 3.06 44.28
CA PHE A 1053 15.97 2.56 43.38
C PHE A 1053 15.28 1.96 42.15
N LEU A 1054 15.61 2.46 40.96
CA LEU A 1054 15.01 1.98 39.71
C LEU A 1054 16.04 1.22 38.89
N SER A 1055 15.72 -0.05 38.61
CA SER A 1055 16.45 -0.92 37.68
C SER A 1055 15.50 -1.48 36.65
N LEU A 1056 15.80 -1.31 35.35
CA LEU A 1056 14.94 -1.75 34.23
C LEU A 1056 13.46 -1.28 34.35
N GLY A 1057 13.25 -0.06 34.86
CA GLY A 1057 11.91 0.56 34.98
C GLY A 1057 11.06 0.09 36.17
N ARG A 1058 11.58 -0.79 37.05
CA ARG A 1058 10.87 -1.24 38.26
C ARG A 1058 11.36 -0.47 39.49
N PRO A 1059 10.50 0.32 40.17
CA PRO A 1059 10.88 0.99 41.41
C PRO A 1059 10.89 0.05 42.62
N GLU A 1060 12.02 0.02 43.32
CA GLU A 1060 12.20 -0.57 44.65
C GLU A 1060 12.32 0.56 45.68
N TYR A 1061 11.30 0.75 46.52
CA TYR A 1061 11.30 1.82 47.52
C TYR A 1061 12.34 1.60 48.62
N LEU A 1062 13.06 2.68 48.94
CA LEU A 1062 14.12 2.68 49.94
C LEU A 1062 13.57 3.19 51.29
N GLN A 1063 14.06 2.60 52.38
CA GLN A 1063 13.80 3.04 53.75
C GLN A 1063 14.88 4.02 54.21
N ASP A 1064 14.56 4.87 55.20
CA ASP A 1064 15.49 5.89 55.70
C ASP A 1064 16.80 5.31 56.26
N SER A 1065 16.76 4.08 56.78
CA SER A 1065 17.94 3.36 57.27
C SER A 1065 18.78 2.69 56.17
N ASP A 1066 18.31 2.67 54.92
CA ASP A 1066 19.01 1.99 53.83
C ASP A 1066 20.28 2.75 53.43
N ILE A 1067 21.38 2.01 53.29
CA ILE A 1067 22.64 2.54 52.79
C ILE A 1067 22.56 2.61 51.26
N VAL A 1068 22.38 3.81 50.71
CA VAL A 1068 22.13 4.03 49.28
C VAL A 1068 23.31 3.52 48.42
N PHE A 1069 24.53 3.70 48.91
CA PHE A 1069 25.77 3.26 48.25
C PHE A 1069 25.79 1.77 47.86
N ASN A 1070 25.17 0.91 48.68
CA ASN A 1070 25.15 -0.54 48.47
C ASN A 1070 24.22 -0.98 47.32
N ARG A 1071 23.29 -0.12 46.90
CA ARG A 1071 22.30 -0.45 45.85
C ARG A 1071 22.83 -0.22 44.44
N PHE A 1072 23.74 0.73 44.28
CA PHE A 1072 24.34 1.05 42.98
C PHE A 1072 25.57 0.15 42.77
N GLN A 1073 25.94 -0.13 41.52
CA GLN A 1073 27.23 -0.78 41.18
C GLN A 1073 28.20 0.24 40.58
N ARG A 1074 29.50 0.10 40.86
CA ARG A 1074 30.54 0.91 40.21
C ARG A 1074 30.75 0.33 38.81
N ARG A 1075 30.18 0.97 37.78
CA ARG A 1075 30.48 0.65 36.38
C ARG A 1075 31.33 1.78 35.80
N ASP A 1076 32.52 1.43 35.30
CA ASP A 1076 33.44 2.34 34.62
C ASP A 1076 33.09 2.52 33.12
N VAL A 1077 31.85 2.24 32.71
CA VAL A 1077 31.45 2.24 31.30
C VAL A 1077 30.35 3.26 31.06
N TYR A 1078 30.71 4.35 30.38
CA TYR A 1078 29.80 5.38 29.87
C TYR A 1078 28.90 4.78 28.79
N GLY A 1079 27.68 4.39 29.16
CA GLY A 1079 26.62 3.86 28.30
C GLY A 1079 25.27 3.91 29.02
N ALA A 1080 24.17 3.60 28.32
CA ALA A 1080 22.80 3.71 28.83
C ALA A 1080 22.67 3.12 30.24
N TRP A 1081 22.48 3.99 31.24
CA TRP A 1081 22.48 3.59 32.63
C TRP A 1081 21.21 2.80 32.94
N GLU A 1082 21.37 1.65 33.58
CA GLU A 1082 20.25 0.77 33.99
C GLU A 1082 19.75 1.10 35.40
N GLN A 1083 20.47 1.92 36.18
CA GLN A 1083 20.24 2.17 37.61
C GLN A 1083 20.09 3.67 37.92
N TYR A 1084 18.99 4.05 38.57
CA TYR A 1084 18.69 5.43 38.93
C TYR A 1084 18.11 5.54 40.34
N LEU A 1085 18.27 6.71 40.96
CA LEU A 1085 17.49 7.11 42.12
C LEU A 1085 16.30 7.93 41.63
N GLY A 1086 15.09 7.39 41.77
CA GLY A 1086 13.87 8.08 41.38
C GLY A 1086 13.24 8.82 42.56
N LEU A 1087 12.75 10.02 42.27
CA LEU A 1087 12.00 10.87 43.19
C LEU A 1087 10.52 10.81 42.79
N GLU A 1088 9.70 10.09 43.55
CA GLU A 1088 8.26 10.01 43.31
C GLU A 1088 7.54 11.18 43.98
N HIS A 1089 6.94 12.05 43.17
CA HIS A 1089 6.09 13.15 43.61
C HIS A 1089 5.19 13.65 42.46
N PRO A 1090 4.09 14.36 42.72
CA PRO A 1090 3.25 14.94 41.66
C PRO A 1090 4.01 16.00 40.84
N ASP A 1091 3.70 16.08 39.54
CA ASP A 1091 4.21 17.11 38.64
C ASP A 1091 3.38 18.40 38.78
N ASN A 1092 3.96 19.39 39.45
CA ASN A 1092 3.35 20.71 39.67
C ASN A 1092 3.70 21.71 38.55
N THR A 1093 4.39 21.30 37.47
CA THR A 1093 4.75 22.22 36.39
C THR A 1093 3.53 22.59 35.53
N PRO A 1094 3.36 23.86 35.14
CA PRO A 1094 2.26 24.27 34.27
C PRO A 1094 2.45 23.62 32.90
N LYS A 1095 1.56 22.68 32.54
CA LYS A 1095 1.53 22.02 31.23
C LYS A 1095 1.42 23.08 30.12
N ARG A 1096 2.55 23.50 29.53
CA ARG A 1096 2.54 24.18 28.23
C ARG A 1096 2.02 23.19 27.21
N ALA A 1097 1.03 23.60 26.42
CA ALA A 1097 0.56 22.83 25.28
C ALA A 1097 1.72 22.60 24.30
N TYR A 1098 2.37 21.44 24.38
CA TYR A 1098 3.41 21.04 23.45
C TYR A 1098 2.76 20.77 22.08
N VAL A 1099 3.21 21.53 21.09
CA VAL A 1099 2.91 21.30 19.67
C VAL A 1099 3.67 20.03 19.26
N ASN A 1100 3.01 18.87 19.35
CA ASN A 1100 3.54 17.59 18.87
C ASN A 1100 3.76 17.64 17.35
N GLN A 1101 5.03 17.71 16.93
CA GLN A 1101 5.44 17.51 15.52
C GLN A 1101 5.63 16.03 15.13
N ASN A 1102 5.43 15.07 16.05
CA ASN A 1102 5.44 13.63 15.74
C ASN A 1102 4.18 12.95 16.27
N ARG A 1103 3.00 13.30 15.73
CA ARG A 1103 1.88 12.33 15.73
C ARG A 1103 2.21 11.27 14.69
N HIS A 1104 2.26 10.01 15.14
CA HIS A 1104 2.27 8.86 14.24
C HIS A 1104 1.08 8.97 13.26
N THR A 1105 1.36 8.68 11.99
CA THR A 1105 0.47 8.85 10.83
C THR A 1105 -0.83 8.03 10.84
N PHE A 1106 -1.07 7.22 11.87
CA PHE A 1106 -2.18 6.27 11.93
C PHE A 1106 -3.35 6.69 12.85
N GLU A 1107 -3.22 7.82 13.56
CA GLU A 1107 -4.35 8.45 14.27
C GLU A 1107 -4.65 9.83 13.65
N LYS A 1108 -5.04 9.82 12.38
CA LYS A 1108 -5.86 10.93 11.89
C LYS A 1108 -7.31 10.56 12.20
N PRO A 1109 -8.06 11.40 12.95
CA PRO A 1109 -9.47 11.16 13.13
C PRO A 1109 -10.13 11.06 11.76
N VAL A 1110 -11.13 10.18 11.62
CA VAL A 1110 -11.93 10.08 10.41
C VAL A 1110 -12.59 11.44 10.17
N LYS A 1111 -12.14 12.15 9.14
CA LYS A 1111 -12.70 13.44 8.76
C LYS A 1111 -13.56 13.29 7.52
N ILE A 1112 -14.84 13.60 7.66
CA ILE A 1112 -15.78 13.80 6.57
C ILE A 1112 -15.96 15.32 6.42
N TYR A 1113 -15.46 15.90 5.33
CA TYR A 1113 -15.27 17.35 5.16
C TYR A 1113 -16.54 18.12 4.76
N ASN A 1114 -17.67 17.43 4.55
CA ASN A 1114 -18.91 17.98 3.99
C ASN A 1114 -20.05 18.20 4.99
#